data_AF-A0A1R2CIH1-F1
#
_entry.id   AF-A0A1R2CIH1-F1
#
_cell.length_a   1.000
_cell.length_b   1.000
_cell.length_c   1.000
_cell.angle_alpha   90.00
_cell.angle_beta   90.00
_cell.angle_gamma   90.00
#
_symmetry.space_group_name_H-M   'P 1'
#
loop_
_entity.id
_entity.type
_entity.pdbx_description
1 polymer ?
#
loop_
_entity_poly.entity_id
_entity_poly.type
_entity_poly.pdbx_seq_one_letter_code
_entity_poly.pdbx_strand_id
1 'polypeptide(L)'
;MMNSPGYSEEGRGYHSQYISRALSPRMSGYRPGPRLMDSNLSPYPFSRESEQINITEFINLIQTQLKRINPTFAFQFTADPPLAQAVNFLTQAVDRLLTEQGKDPKITSDQYEEDINYSSNRRLRDELEKAKETTKNLTRYEHLLKKKEEKLEEEKFYSSNRRLRDELEKAKETTKNLTRYEHLLKKKEEKLEEEKSKVRAEKKGIKDMEEHSKVRAEKKGIKDMEEQLRQALNDLEIQKKNWNDSKRFEQERIRLDKEDADRKLSEAKEMKEKIEKKLDESTKHLKYEKESLMQLENCLNQTKQTLSIDQKRITQDKLEIEKEKWKLDQRSRKLEEQEILLNVKIEHLDQEKQTQESEKTKLLNIRKDIDDERNELLQIKDQIASFERESKISARKSPIEDQGISDRGYTSVNQEYDAKFIELEEREKEIEQAYRELQEQMDNFNRELEEREIVLDEREFSVEKQEKDIKKKLDNFSVIEASLIESKIQVEDLRTFTIPELEKQSETLSNLLQELTERKQDMENLIENLHNEISLVGKQKGMLDVIEEDKSQVSADSYQMTHSPNRDIDEITIELEQKIDKVKEREIELEHAHKEIENDREELTKAAEFLKQAHVEMEEKRKQIDKDLAEEKAKLKNQFLKLESGMRLLSTKEAEVFSFKRKLDEKNQMLIIKEKELMARMRKTDSHGSSIVEEREGESY
;
A
#
# COMPACT_ATOMS: atom_id res chain seq x y z
N MET A 1 -2.15 -61.08 29.43
CA MET A 1 -0.77 -60.67 29.08
C MET A 1 -0.86 -59.35 28.35
N MET A 2 -0.60 -58.23 29.05
CA MET A 2 0.49 -57.26 28.83
C MET A 2 0.33 -56.44 27.53
N ASN A 3 0.30 -55.10 27.45
CA ASN A 3 0.51 -54.00 28.40
C ASN A 3 -0.05 -52.70 27.78
N SER A 4 -0.56 -51.81 28.65
CA SER A 4 -0.93 -50.42 28.36
C SER A 4 0.11 -49.48 28.98
N PRO A 5 0.44 -48.34 28.35
CA PRO A 5 0.87 -47.14 29.05
C PRO A 5 -0.24 -46.08 28.89
N GLY A 6 -0.67 -45.29 29.88
CA GLY A 6 0.04 -44.77 31.04
C GLY A 6 -0.26 -43.27 31.06
N TYR A 7 -1.46 -42.91 31.51
CA TYR A 7 -1.85 -41.52 31.80
C TYR A 7 -1.11 -41.05 33.06
N SER A 8 -0.44 -39.90 32.96
CA SER A 8 0.10 -39.18 34.12
C SER A 8 -0.49 -37.77 34.14
N GLU A 9 -1.40 -37.56 35.11
CA GLU A 9 -1.72 -36.26 35.68
C GLU A 9 -0.48 -35.70 36.38
N GLU A 10 -0.06 -34.48 36.02
CA GLU A 10 0.59 -33.57 36.96
C GLU A 10 0.06 -32.16 36.76
N GLY A 11 -0.89 -31.79 37.62
CA GLY A 11 -1.19 -30.39 37.91
C GLY A 11 -0.12 -29.82 38.85
N ARG A 12 0.53 -28.74 38.45
CA ARG A 12 1.13 -27.77 39.38
C ARG A 12 0.82 -26.37 38.88
N GLY A 13 0.03 -25.67 39.68
CA GLY A 13 -0.34 -24.29 39.47
C GLY A 13 0.85 -23.35 39.62
N TYR A 14 0.85 -22.29 38.82
CA TYR A 14 1.63 -21.10 39.08
C TYR A 14 0.69 -19.96 39.46
N HIS A 15 0.94 -19.45 40.67
CA HIS A 15 0.39 -18.22 41.22
C HIS A 15 0.56 -17.06 40.23
N SER A 16 -0.56 -16.49 39.78
CA SER A 16 -0.60 -15.16 39.21
C SER A 16 -0.38 -14.14 40.32
N GLN A 17 0.80 -13.51 40.33
CA GLN A 17 1.09 -12.40 41.22
C GLN A 17 0.30 -11.16 40.77
N TYR A 18 -0.49 -10.65 41.70
CA TYR A 18 -1.07 -9.32 41.68
C TYR A 18 0.02 -8.27 41.38
N ILE A 19 -0.09 -7.59 40.23
CA ILE A 19 0.57 -6.30 40.03
C ILE A 19 -0.43 -5.22 40.44
N SER A 20 -0.12 -4.64 41.59
CA SER A 20 -0.77 -3.50 42.21
C SER A 20 -0.91 -2.33 41.23
N ARG A 21 -2.15 -1.88 41.00
CA ARG A 21 -2.43 -0.54 40.49
C ARG A 21 -2.02 0.47 41.56
N ALA A 22 -0.82 1.02 41.43
CA ALA A 22 -0.43 2.21 42.16
C ALA A 22 -1.20 3.41 41.60
N LEU A 23 -1.86 4.11 42.52
CA LEU A 23 -2.65 5.31 42.31
C LEU A 23 -1.74 6.43 41.79
N SER A 24 -2.14 7.03 40.66
CA SER A 24 -1.54 8.27 40.17
C SER A 24 -2.00 9.45 41.04
N PRO A 25 -1.11 10.30 41.56
CA PRO A 25 -1.49 11.47 42.34
C PRO A 25 -2.17 12.53 41.46
N ARG A 26 -3.41 12.88 41.80
CA ARG A 26 -4.06 14.11 41.33
C ARG A 26 -3.24 15.33 41.78
N MET A 27 -2.45 15.90 40.88
CA MET A 27 -1.95 17.27 41.05
C MET A 27 -2.99 18.25 40.50
N SER A 28 -3.83 18.72 41.41
CA SER A 28 -4.68 19.89 41.24
C SER A 28 -3.81 21.15 41.26
N GLY A 29 -3.26 21.54 40.11
CA GLY A 29 -2.60 22.82 39.91
C GLY A 29 -3.53 23.80 39.22
N TYR A 30 -4.07 24.76 39.97
CA TYR A 30 -4.76 25.94 39.43
C TYR A 30 -3.82 26.71 38.49
N ARG A 31 -4.10 26.72 37.19
CA ARG A 31 -3.53 27.71 36.26
C ARG A 31 -4.43 28.94 36.23
N PRO A 32 -3.91 30.16 36.45
CA PRO A 32 -4.64 31.39 36.17
C PRO A 32 -4.84 31.53 34.66
N GLY A 33 -6.09 31.69 34.22
CA GLY A 33 -6.41 31.95 32.82
C GLY A 33 -5.86 33.30 32.35
N PRO A 34 -5.30 33.39 31.13
CA PRO A 34 -4.94 34.68 30.57
C PRO A 34 -6.23 35.43 30.21
N ARG A 35 -6.30 36.66 30.70
CA ARG A 35 -7.38 37.60 30.44
C ARG A 35 -7.50 37.87 28.94
N LEU A 36 -8.74 37.85 28.50
CA LEU A 36 -9.24 38.42 27.25
C LEU A 36 -8.53 39.76 26.96
N MET A 37 -7.86 39.83 25.82
CA MET A 37 -7.57 41.08 25.14
C MET A 37 -8.35 41.08 23.84
N ASP A 38 -9.07 42.19 23.65
CA ASP A 38 -10.08 42.45 22.66
C ASP A 38 -9.58 42.23 21.23
N SER A 39 -10.23 41.34 20.49
CA SER A 39 -10.11 41.21 19.04
C SER A 39 -11.27 41.96 18.37
N ASN A 40 -11.15 43.28 18.30
CA ASN A 40 -11.89 44.08 17.33
C ASN A 40 -10.97 44.37 16.14
N LEU A 41 -11.49 44.09 14.94
CA LEU A 41 -10.95 44.35 13.59
C LEU A 41 -10.43 43.12 12.82
N SER A 42 -11.37 42.35 12.27
CA SER A 42 -11.17 41.67 10.97
C SER A 42 -12.52 41.49 10.26
N PRO A 43 -12.72 42.01 9.04
CA PRO A 43 -14.00 41.95 8.35
C PRO A 43 -14.03 40.81 7.33
N TYR A 44 -14.35 39.59 7.76
CA TYR A 44 -14.90 38.54 6.89
C TYR A 44 -15.71 37.55 7.73
N PRO A 45 -17.05 37.52 7.61
CA PRO A 45 -17.85 36.49 8.26
C PRO A 45 -17.82 35.23 7.38
N PHE A 46 -16.89 34.32 7.67
CA PHE A 46 -17.16 32.91 7.38
C PHE A 46 -18.00 32.37 8.53
N SER A 47 -19.31 32.23 8.28
CA SER A 47 -20.22 31.49 9.16
C SER A 47 -19.70 30.08 9.37
N ARG A 48 -19.04 29.83 10.51
CA ARG A 48 -18.98 28.50 11.12
C ARG A 48 -20.26 28.31 11.90
N GLU A 49 -21.36 28.12 11.20
CA GLU A 49 -22.44 27.29 11.73
C GLU A 49 -21.96 25.86 11.57
N SER A 50 -21.42 25.31 12.65
CA SER A 50 -21.33 23.87 12.81
C SER A 50 -22.77 23.36 12.89
N GLU A 51 -23.40 23.14 11.74
CA GLU A 51 -24.50 22.19 11.61
C GLU A 51 -23.95 20.86 12.12
N GLN A 52 -24.19 20.57 13.40
CA GLN A 52 -24.16 19.20 13.88
C GLN A 52 -25.20 18.48 13.03
N ILE A 53 -24.74 17.79 11.98
CA ILE A 53 -25.58 16.97 11.13
C ILE A 53 -26.30 16.02 12.08
N ASN A 54 -27.59 16.29 12.30
CA ASN A 54 -28.41 15.48 13.16
C ASN A 54 -28.47 14.12 12.48
N ILE A 55 -27.89 13.10 13.13
CA ILE A 55 -27.77 11.75 12.57
C ILE A 55 -29.15 11.24 12.11
N THR A 56 -30.22 11.66 12.79
CA THR A 56 -31.59 11.35 12.41
C THR A 56 -32.00 11.99 11.08
N GLU A 57 -31.62 13.24 10.82
CA GLU A 57 -31.87 13.91 9.53
C GLU A 57 -31.07 13.26 8.40
N PHE A 58 -29.81 12.87 8.66
CA PHE A 58 -28.99 12.15 7.69
C PHE A 58 -29.58 10.78 7.34
N ILE A 59 -30.03 10.01 8.34
CA ILE A 59 -30.70 8.72 8.11
C ILE A 59 -32.01 8.93 7.32
N ASN A 60 -32.80 9.95 7.66
CA ASN A 60 -34.03 10.27 6.92
C ASN A 60 -33.74 10.66 5.46
N LEU A 61 -32.66 11.40 5.22
CA LEU A 61 -32.22 11.78 3.87
C LEU A 61 -31.84 10.53 3.05
N ILE A 62 -31.06 9.61 3.63
CA ILE A 62 -30.69 8.35 2.98
C ILE A 62 -31.93 7.52 2.69
N GLN A 63 -32.83 7.36 3.67
CA GLN A 63 -34.07 6.60 3.48
C GLN A 63 -34.92 7.18 2.36
N THR A 64 -34.99 8.51 2.25
CA THR A 64 -35.72 9.20 1.18
C THR A 64 -35.10 8.93 -0.19
N GLN A 65 -33.77 8.91 -0.30
CA GLN A 65 -33.10 8.58 -1.57
C GLN A 65 -33.28 7.10 -1.94
N LEU A 66 -33.18 6.19 -0.98
CA LEU A 66 -33.39 4.75 -1.22
C LEU A 66 -34.84 4.42 -1.59
N LYS A 67 -35.82 5.15 -1.02
CA LYS A 67 -37.23 5.04 -1.41
C LYS A 67 -37.53 5.41 -2.87
N ARG A 68 -36.67 6.22 -3.51
CA ARG A 68 -36.80 6.53 -4.95
C ARG A 68 -36.45 5.33 -5.82
N ILE A 69 -35.57 4.46 -5.35
CA ILE A 69 -35.15 3.23 -6.03
C ILE A 69 -36.14 2.11 -5.71
N ASN A 70 -36.57 2.01 -4.44
CA ASN A 70 -37.57 1.04 -4.01
C ASN A 70 -38.57 1.69 -3.02
N PRO A 71 -39.82 1.94 -3.43
CA PRO A 71 -40.82 2.63 -2.60
C PRO A 71 -41.10 1.96 -1.25
N THR A 72 -40.87 0.64 -1.14
CA THR A 72 -41.12 -0.12 0.09
C THR A 72 -39.92 -0.12 1.04
N PHE A 73 -38.81 0.56 0.71
CA PHE A 73 -37.63 0.58 1.55
C PHE A 73 -37.86 1.34 2.86
N ALA A 74 -37.54 0.70 3.99
CA ALA A 74 -37.45 1.33 5.29
C ALA A 74 -36.29 0.70 6.07
N PHE A 75 -35.56 1.53 6.82
CA PHE A 75 -34.57 1.02 7.75
C PHE A 75 -35.27 0.16 8.80
N GLN A 76 -34.79 -1.07 8.97
CA GLN A 76 -35.25 -1.93 10.05
C GLN A 76 -34.28 -1.70 11.20
N PHE A 77 -34.73 -1.35 12.40
CA PHE A 77 -33.83 -1.24 13.55
C PHE A 77 -33.41 -2.65 14.03
N THR A 78 -32.60 -3.34 13.23
CA THR A 78 -31.92 -4.59 13.57
C THR A 78 -30.57 -4.27 14.24
N ALA A 79 -29.80 -5.30 14.60
CA ALA A 79 -28.48 -5.13 15.23
C ALA A 79 -27.46 -4.36 14.37
N ASP A 80 -27.71 -4.24 13.06
CA ASP A 80 -26.79 -3.57 12.14
C ASP A 80 -27.03 -2.05 12.12
N PRO A 81 -25.95 -1.23 12.12
CA PRO A 81 -26.06 0.22 11.99
C PRO A 81 -26.85 0.63 10.73
N PRO A 82 -27.66 1.69 10.76
CA PRO A 82 -28.44 2.16 9.60
C PRO A 82 -27.60 2.38 8.33
N LEU A 83 -26.34 2.81 8.49
CA LEU A 83 -25.42 2.98 7.37
C LEU A 83 -25.04 1.64 6.71
N ALA A 84 -24.82 0.58 7.50
CA ALA A 84 -24.52 -0.75 6.98
C ALA A 84 -25.72 -1.32 6.20
N GLN A 85 -26.94 -1.09 6.70
CA GLN A 85 -28.17 -1.47 5.99
C GLN A 85 -28.34 -0.69 4.66
N ALA A 86 -28.00 0.60 4.65
CA ALA A 86 -28.04 1.42 3.44
C ALA A 86 -27.06 0.91 2.37
N VAL A 87 -25.83 0.61 2.78
CA VAL A 87 -24.79 0.07 1.89
C VAL A 87 -25.19 -1.29 1.34
N ASN A 88 -25.66 -2.22 2.18
CA ASN A 88 -26.12 -3.53 1.74
C ASN A 88 -27.28 -3.43 0.73
N PHE A 89 -28.22 -2.50 0.95
CA PHE A 89 -29.31 -2.29 0.02
C PHE A 89 -28.85 -1.71 -1.33
N LEU A 90 -27.92 -0.75 -1.32
CA LEU A 90 -27.32 -0.20 -2.55
C LEU A 90 -26.56 -1.28 -3.33
N THR A 91 -25.81 -2.14 -2.64
CA THR A 91 -25.12 -3.28 -3.27
C THR A 91 -26.11 -4.20 -3.97
N GLN A 92 -27.18 -4.61 -3.28
CA GLN A 92 -28.22 -5.46 -3.89
C GLN A 92 -28.93 -4.79 -5.07
N ALA A 93 -29.15 -3.47 -5.02
CA ALA A 93 -29.74 -2.72 -6.13
C ALA A 93 -28.81 -2.65 -7.34
N VAL A 94 -27.51 -2.45 -7.12
CA VAL A 94 -26.48 -2.47 -8.18
C VAL A 94 -26.37 -3.86 -8.79
N ASP A 95 -26.36 -4.91 -7.98
CA ASP A 95 -26.32 -6.29 -8.46
C ASP A 95 -27.55 -6.65 -9.31
N ARG A 96 -28.73 -6.15 -8.94
CA ARG A 96 -29.95 -6.27 -9.76
C ARG A 96 -29.83 -5.53 -11.10
N LEU A 97 -29.33 -4.30 -11.10
CA LEU A 97 -29.13 -3.55 -12.34
C LEU A 97 -28.11 -4.22 -13.26
N LEU A 98 -27.03 -4.77 -12.71
CA LEU A 98 -26.01 -5.49 -13.47
C LEU A 98 -26.55 -6.84 -14.02
N THR A 99 -27.40 -7.53 -13.26
CA THR A 99 -28.04 -8.77 -13.72
C THR A 99 -29.16 -8.53 -14.73
N GLU A 100 -29.85 -7.39 -14.67
CA GLU A 100 -30.80 -6.95 -15.70
C GLU A 100 -30.09 -6.47 -16.97
N GLN A 101 -28.94 -5.78 -16.87
CA GLN A 101 -28.11 -5.40 -18.03
C GLN A 101 -27.45 -6.61 -18.72
N GLY A 102 -27.28 -7.74 -18.04
CA GLY A 102 -26.73 -8.97 -18.61
C GLY A 102 -27.71 -9.81 -19.43
N LYS A 103 -29.00 -9.44 -19.45
CA LYS A 103 -30.05 -10.14 -20.21
C LYS A 103 -30.47 -9.32 -21.43
N ASP A 104 -29.54 -9.10 -22.36
CA ASP A 104 -29.94 -8.93 -23.76
C ASP A 104 -30.45 -10.29 -24.25
N PRO A 105 -31.74 -10.43 -24.61
CA PRO A 105 -32.18 -11.64 -25.28
C PRO A 105 -31.49 -11.67 -26.64
N LYS A 106 -30.48 -12.54 -26.77
CA LYS A 106 -29.99 -13.00 -28.07
C LYS A 106 -31.17 -13.68 -28.76
N ILE A 107 -31.87 -12.88 -29.54
CA ILE A 107 -32.78 -13.31 -30.60
C ILE A 107 -31.96 -14.22 -31.51
N THR A 108 -32.27 -15.51 -31.43
CA THR A 108 -31.82 -16.53 -32.36
C THR A 108 -32.40 -16.23 -33.73
N SER A 109 -31.53 -15.78 -34.63
CA SER A 109 -31.72 -15.90 -36.07
C SER A 109 -31.71 -17.38 -36.40
N ASP A 110 -32.89 -17.96 -36.64
CA ASP A 110 -33.23 -18.39 -38.00
C ASP A 110 -34.70 -18.83 -38.06
N GLN A 111 -35.37 -18.32 -39.10
CA GLN A 111 -36.73 -18.62 -39.55
C GLN A 111 -37.86 -17.99 -38.73
N TYR A 112 -38.32 -16.81 -39.15
CA TYR A 112 -39.64 -16.62 -39.76
C TYR A 112 -39.70 -15.23 -40.41
N GLU A 113 -40.40 -15.17 -41.53
CA GLU A 113 -40.55 -14.02 -42.41
C GLU A 113 -41.30 -12.84 -41.76
N GLU A 114 -41.06 -11.69 -42.40
CA GLU A 114 -41.90 -10.50 -42.48
C GLU A 114 -42.05 -9.58 -41.26
N ASP A 115 -41.68 -8.34 -41.59
CA ASP A 115 -42.21 -7.09 -41.08
C ASP A 115 -41.69 -6.50 -39.76
N ILE A 116 -40.99 -5.36 -39.97
CA ILE A 116 -40.85 -4.19 -39.10
C ILE A 116 -39.70 -4.28 -38.07
N ASN A 117 -38.62 -3.53 -38.31
CA ASN A 117 -38.45 -2.21 -37.68
C ASN A 117 -37.11 -1.52 -38.07
N TYR A 118 -37.18 -0.61 -39.04
CA TYR A 118 -36.04 0.22 -39.51
C TYR A 118 -35.51 1.22 -38.46
N SER A 119 -36.13 1.36 -37.27
CA SER A 119 -35.70 2.37 -36.28
C SER A 119 -34.48 1.96 -35.44
N SER A 120 -34.29 0.66 -35.16
CA SER A 120 -33.24 0.22 -34.23
C SER A 120 -31.84 0.25 -34.86
N ASN A 121 -31.74 0.02 -36.17
CA ASN A 121 -30.48 0.12 -36.90
C ASN A 121 -29.97 1.58 -36.99
N ARG A 122 -30.86 2.58 -36.91
CA ARG A 122 -30.47 3.99 -36.92
C ARG A 122 -29.78 4.39 -35.62
N ARG A 123 -30.29 3.94 -34.46
CA ARG A 123 -29.70 4.25 -33.15
C ARG A 123 -28.30 3.64 -32.98
N LEU A 124 -28.11 2.39 -33.39
CA LEU A 124 -26.78 1.76 -33.35
C LEU A 124 -25.77 2.44 -34.27
N ARG A 125 -26.22 2.96 -35.42
CA ARG A 125 -25.37 3.73 -36.33
C ARG A 125 -24.98 5.09 -35.71
N ASP A 126 -25.95 5.78 -35.10
CA ASP A 126 -25.72 7.07 -34.44
C ASP A 126 -24.80 6.92 -33.21
N GLU A 127 -24.90 5.80 -32.47
CA GLU A 127 -24.01 5.50 -31.33
C GLU A 127 -22.60 5.13 -31.76
N LEU A 128 -22.45 4.37 -32.85
CA LEU A 128 -21.13 4.08 -33.43
C LEU A 128 -20.46 5.34 -33.99
N GLU A 129 -21.25 6.24 -34.58
CA GLU A 129 -20.77 7.53 -35.07
C GLU A 129 -20.38 8.46 -33.92
N LYS A 130 -21.14 8.48 -32.81
CA LYS A 130 -20.75 9.15 -31.56
C LYS A 130 -19.45 8.57 -30.98
N ALA A 131 -19.28 7.25 -30.97
CA ALA A 131 -18.05 6.62 -30.47
C ALA A 131 -16.83 6.98 -31.34
N LYS A 132 -17.01 7.12 -32.65
CA LYS A 132 -15.95 7.61 -33.54
C LYS A 132 -15.64 9.09 -33.30
N GLU A 133 -16.66 9.91 -33.04
CA GLU A 133 -16.51 11.33 -32.69
C GLU A 133 -15.78 11.51 -31.36
N THR A 134 -16.12 10.72 -30.33
CA THR A 134 -15.44 10.76 -29.03
C THR A 134 -13.98 10.34 -29.17
N THR A 135 -13.69 9.32 -29.97
CA THR A 135 -12.31 8.87 -30.21
C THR A 135 -11.49 9.97 -30.92
N LYS A 136 -12.06 10.66 -31.91
CA LYS A 136 -11.42 11.81 -32.59
C LYS A 136 -11.20 12.99 -31.63
N ASN A 137 -12.15 13.26 -30.75
CA ASN A 137 -12.01 14.32 -29.75
C ASN A 137 -10.92 13.98 -28.73
N LEU A 138 -10.79 12.72 -28.35
CA LEU A 138 -9.74 12.26 -27.45
C LEU A 138 -8.35 12.46 -28.07
N THR A 139 -8.18 12.12 -29.35
CA THR A 139 -6.93 12.40 -30.08
C THR A 139 -6.64 13.90 -30.20
N ARG A 140 -7.68 14.74 -30.37
CA ARG A 140 -7.53 16.21 -30.35
C ARG A 140 -7.08 16.71 -28.98
N TYR A 141 -7.63 16.17 -27.89
CA TYR A 141 -7.24 16.56 -26.53
C TYR A 141 -5.82 16.14 -26.20
N GLU A 142 -5.40 14.93 -26.56
CA GLU A 142 -4.00 14.50 -26.44
C GLU A 142 -3.05 15.43 -27.20
N HIS A 143 -3.41 15.84 -28.41
CA HIS A 143 -2.59 16.77 -29.19
C HIS A 143 -2.56 18.18 -28.58
N LEU A 144 -3.68 18.64 -28.00
CA LEU A 144 -3.76 19.92 -27.30
C LEU A 144 -2.93 19.92 -26.01
N LEU A 145 -2.93 18.79 -25.29
CA LEU A 145 -2.15 18.60 -24.07
C LEU A 145 -0.65 18.64 -24.38
N LYS A 146 -0.21 17.88 -25.38
CA LYS A 146 1.18 17.88 -25.85
C LYS A 146 1.65 19.27 -26.28
N LYS A 147 0.79 20.03 -26.97
CA LYS A 147 1.08 21.42 -27.37
C LYS A 147 1.16 22.38 -26.17
N LYS A 148 0.42 22.11 -25.09
CA LYS A 148 0.52 22.89 -23.85
C LYS A 148 1.79 22.54 -23.05
N GLU A 149 2.19 21.28 -23.02
CA GLU A 149 3.45 20.84 -22.41
C GLU A 149 4.65 21.47 -23.11
N GLU A 150 4.67 21.44 -24.45
CA GLU A 150 5.74 22.06 -25.26
C GLU A 150 5.84 23.58 -25.03
N LYS A 151 4.70 24.28 -24.96
CA LYS A 151 4.68 25.72 -24.62
C LYS A 151 5.21 26.00 -23.22
N LEU A 152 4.95 25.12 -22.27
CA LEU A 152 5.39 25.30 -20.88
C LEU A 152 6.89 25.03 -20.74
N GLU A 153 7.45 24.11 -21.53
CA GLU A 153 8.90 23.93 -21.67
C GLU A 153 9.57 25.13 -22.34
N GLU A 154 8.98 25.66 -23.43
CA GLU A 154 9.47 26.89 -24.06
C GLU A 154 9.47 28.07 -23.08
N GLU A 155 8.40 28.27 -22.31
CA GLU A 155 8.30 29.36 -21.33
C GLU A 155 9.35 29.23 -20.21
N LYS A 156 9.58 28.00 -19.71
CA LYS A 156 10.67 27.71 -18.76
C LYS A 156 12.04 28.03 -19.38
N PHE A 157 12.26 27.68 -20.64
CA PHE A 157 13.50 27.98 -21.34
C PHE A 157 13.72 29.50 -21.47
N TYR A 158 12.71 30.26 -21.91
CA TYR A 158 12.81 31.72 -22.03
C TYR A 158 13.00 32.43 -20.68
N SER A 159 12.32 31.98 -19.63
CA SER A 159 12.48 32.57 -18.29
C SER A 159 13.88 32.33 -17.69
N SER A 160 14.43 31.14 -17.88
CA SER A 160 15.80 30.80 -17.47
C SER A 160 16.83 31.62 -18.25
N ASN A 161 16.65 31.75 -19.57
CA ASN A 161 17.54 32.50 -20.44
C ASN A 161 17.48 34.02 -20.16
N ARG A 162 16.31 34.54 -19.76
CA ARG A 162 16.15 35.94 -19.31
C ARG A 162 16.94 36.21 -18.02
N ARG A 163 16.88 35.31 -17.04
CA ARG A 163 17.67 35.43 -15.79
C ARG A 163 19.17 35.44 -16.06
N LEU A 164 19.65 34.54 -16.94
CA LEU A 164 21.06 34.50 -17.34
C LEU A 164 21.52 35.78 -18.05
N ARG A 165 20.66 36.41 -18.86
CA ARG A 165 20.97 37.71 -19.48
C ARG A 165 21.05 38.83 -18.44
N ASP A 166 20.12 38.90 -17.50
CA ASP A 166 20.10 39.90 -16.44
C ASP A 166 21.34 39.77 -15.52
N GLU A 167 21.76 38.54 -15.21
CA GLU A 167 22.99 38.25 -14.47
C GLU A 167 24.25 38.65 -15.25
N LEU A 168 24.31 38.35 -16.55
CA LEU A 168 25.42 38.75 -17.41
C LEU A 168 25.52 40.27 -17.56
N GLU A 169 24.39 40.97 -17.60
CA GLU A 169 24.35 42.43 -17.66
C GLU A 169 24.80 43.08 -16.34
N LYS A 170 24.39 42.52 -15.19
CA LYS A 170 24.93 42.91 -13.87
C LYS A 170 26.44 42.70 -13.80
N ALA A 171 26.95 41.56 -14.29
CA ALA A 171 28.39 41.27 -14.31
C ALA A 171 29.19 42.22 -15.22
N LYS A 172 28.61 42.66 -16.34
CA LYS A 172 29.20 43.70 -17.20
C LYS A 172 29.25 45.06 -16.51
N GLU A 173 28.19 45.43 -15.79
CA GLU A 173 28.14 46.70 -15.06
C GLU A 173 29.13 46.72 -13.90
N THR A 174 29.28 45.60 -13.16
CA THR A 174 30.32 45.49 -12.12
C THR A 174 31.72 45.62 -12.69
N THR A 175 31.98 45.04 -13.86
CA THR A 175 33.29 45.15 -14.55
C THR A 175 33.58 46.58 -15.01
N LYS A 176 32.57 47.31 -15.51
CA LYS A 176 32.70 48.74 -15.85
C LYS A 176 32.96 49.61 -14.62
N ASN A 177 32.32 49.33 -13.49
CA ASN A 177 32.55 50.06 -12.25
C ASN A 177 33.97 49.80 -11.73
N LEU A 178 34.45 48.56 -11.81
CA LEU A 178 35.81 48.18 -11.39
C LEU A 178 36.88 48.93 -12.21
N THR A 179 36.72 48.98 -13.53
CA THR A 179 37.63 49.75 -14.42
C THR A 179 37.57 51.26 -14.17
N ARG A 180 36.42 51.82 -13.77
CA ARG A 180 36.34 53.22 -13.31
C ARG A 180 37.12 53.45 -12.03
N TYR A 181 37.03 52.54 -11.06
CA TYR A 181 37.79 52.64 -9.80
C TYR A 181 39.29 52.53 -10.03
N GLU A 182 39.74 51.61 -10.88
CA GLU A 182 41.16 51.49 -11.27
C GLU A 182 41.67 52.80 -11.90
N HIS A 183 40.90 53.42 -12.78
CA HIS A 183 41.30 54.68 -13.40
C HIS A 183 41.36 55.85 -12.39
N LEU A 184 40.43 55.88 -11.42
CA LEU A 184 40.42 56.87 -10.35
C LEU A 184 41.62 56.73 -9.42
N LEU A 185 42.01 55.48 -9.12
CA LEU A 185 43.19 55.16 -8.32
C LEU A 185 44.46 55.67 -9.01
N LYS A 186 44.62 55.34 -10.30
CA LYS A 186 45.76 55.79 -11.11
C LYS A 186 45.90 57.31 -11.17
N LYS A 187 44.77 58.02 -11.27
CA LYS A 187 44.74 59.50 -11.26
C LYS A 187 45.12 60.10 -9.89
N LYS A 188 44.81 59.41 -8.79
CA LYS A 188 45.21 59.81 -7.44
C LYS A 188 46.71 59.59 -7.22
N GLU A 189 47.26 58.48 -7.72
CA GLU A 189 48.69 58.18 -7.67
C GLU A 189 49.52 59.21 -8.45
N GLU A 190 49.07 59.58 -9.65
CA GLU A 190 49.76 60.57 -10.50
C GLU A 190 49.81 61.96 -9.83
N LYS A 191 48.71 62.40 -9.20
CA LYS A 191 48.68 63.65 -8.42
C LYS A 191 49.62 63.64 -7.22
N LEU A 192 49.72 62.50 -6.54
CA LEU A 192 50.63 62.36 -5.39
C LEU A 192 52.10 62.47 -5.82
N GLU A 193 52.44 61.92 -6.99
CA GLU A 193 53.80 62.00 -7.53
C GLU A 193 54.16 63.42 -8.01
N GLU A 194 53.18 64.15 -8.55
CA GLU A 194 53.30 65.57 -8.93
C GLU A 194 53.53 66.47 -7.70
N GLU A 195 52.81 66.20 -6.61
CA GLU A 195 52.93 66.93 -5.34
C GLU A 195 54.29 66.67 -4.66
N LYS A 196 54.74 65.40 -4.65
CA LYS A 196 56.10 65.05 -4.21
C LYS A 196 57.19 65.76 -5.02
N SER A 197 56.96 65.96 -6.31
CA SER A 197 57.91 66.65 -7.20
C SER A 197 57.97 68.15 -6.93
N LYS A 198 56.84 68.80 -6.61
CA LYS A 198 56.79 70.21 -6.17
C LYS A 198 57.52 70.44 -4.84
N VAL A 199 57.32 69.56 -3.86
CA VAL A 199 58.02 69.64 -2.56
C VAL A 199 59.54 69.47 -2.71
N ARG A 200 60.01 68.68 -3.68
CA ARG A 200 61.45 68.57 -4.00
C ARG A 200 62.02 69.82 -4.70
N ALA A 201 61.20 70.57 -5.42
CA ALA A 201 61.60 71.83 -6.05
C ALA A 201 61.66 73.00 -5.04
N GLU A 202 60.72 73.07 -4.10
CA GLU A 202 60.70 74.10 -3.04
C GLU A 202 61.83 73.91 -2.00
N LYS A 203 62.29 72.66 -1.80
CA LYS A 203 63.42 72.36 -0.90
C LYS A 203 64.80 72.78 -1.44
N LYS A 204 64.87 73.33 -2.67
CA LYS A 204 66.11 73.77 -3.32
C LYS A 204 66.26 75.31 -3.39
N GLY A 205 65.32 76.08 -2.83
CA GLY A 205 65.28 77.55 -2.93
C GLY A 205 65.64 78.35 -1.67
N ILE A 206 65.97 77.70 -0.54
CA ILE A 206 66.26 78.39 0.73
C ILE A 206 67.63 77.94 1.23
N LYS A 207 68.69 78.36 0.53
CA LYS A 207 70.07 78.16 1.02
C LYS A 207 71.08 79.19 0.49
N ASP A 208 70.69 80.45 0.29
CA ASP A 208 71.64 81.55 0.00
C ASP A 208 71.06 82.92 0.43
N MET A 209 71.60 83.48 1.53
CA MET A 209 71.56 84.88 2.04
C MET A 209 71.80 84.77 3.57
N GLU A 210 72.77 85.39 4.23
CA GLU A 210 73.33 86.73 4.06
C GLU A 210 74.53 86.87 5.03
N GLU A 211 75.69 87.41 4.59
CA GLU A 211 76.85 87.74 5.44
C GLU A 211 77.01 89.27 5.60
N HIS A 212 76.85 89.73 6.85
CA HIS A 212 77.54 90.76 7.63
C HIS A 212 77.69 92.25 7.21
N SER A 213 77.30 93.15 8.16
CA SER A 213 78.19 94.18 8.76
C SER A 213 77.59 94.82 10.04
N LYS A 214 78.21 94.77 11.23
CA LYS A 214 79.09 95.82 11.81
C LYS A 214 79.24 95.74 13.35
N VAL A 215 80.49 95.49 13.74
CA VAL A 215 81.01 95.20 15.08
C VAL A 215 81.05 96.41 16.01
N ARG A 216 80.20 96.40 17.05
CA ARG A 216 80.53 96.80 18.45
C ARG A 216 79.41 96.57 19.48
N ALA A 217 78.22 96.11 19.06
CA ALA A 217 77.24 95.43 19.90
C ALA A 217 77.44 93.89 19.95
N GLU A 218 78.44 93.41 19.21
CA GLU A 218 78.59 92.00 18.82
C GLU A 218 79.08 91.06 19.93
N LYS A 219 79.57 91.51 21.09
CA LYS A 219 79.92 90.55 22.15
C LYS A 219 78.70 90.03 22.92
N LYS A 220 77.61 90.81 22.95
CA LYS A 220 76.30 90.36 23.46
C LYS A 220 75.46 89.76 22.32
N GLY A 221 75.49 90.38 21.13
CA GLY A 221 74.85 89.84 19.93
C GLY A 221 75.40 88.50 19.45
N ILE A 222 76.71 88.22 19.54
CA ILE A 222 77.28 86.90 19.21
C ILE A 222 76.89 85.87 20.26
N LYS A 223 76.77 86.24 21.53
CA LYS A 223 76.26 85.32 22.56
C LYS A 223 74.79 85.02 22.36
N ASP A 224 73.96 86.04 22.12
CA ASP A 224 72.54 85.88 21.86
C ASP A 224 72.30 85.16 20.52
N MET A 225 73.18 85.35 19.52
CA MET A 225 73.13 84.66 18.23
C MET A 225 73.70 83.24 18.31
N GLU A 226 74.72 82.97 19.14
CA GLU A 226 75.17 81.59 19.46
C GLU A 226 74.07 80.85 20.22
N GLU A 227 73.38 81.51 21.16
CA GLU A 227 72.24 80.95 21.88
C GLU A 227 71.08 80.69 20.89
N GLN A 228 70.76 81.64 20.01
CA GLN A 228 69.76 81.46 18.96
C GLN A 228 70.15 80.39 17.93
N LEU A 229 71.42 80.26 17.56
CA LEU A 229 71.90 79.22 16.65
C LEU A 229 71.91 77.85 17.34
N ARG A 230 72.27 77.78 18.63
CA ARG A 230 72.12 76.55 19.42
C ARG A 230 70.67 76.17 19.57
N GLN A 231 69.79 77.13 19.82
CA GLN A 231 68.36 76.90 19.95
C GLN A 231 67.76 76.50 18.60
N ALA A 232 68.11 77.15 17.50
CA ALA A 232 67.68 76.77 16.15
C ALA A 232 68.22 75.41 15.70
N LEU A 233 69.46 75.05 16.08
CA LEU A 233 70.02 73.72 15.85
C LEU A 233 69.29 72.67 16.68
N ASN A 234 68.99 72.97 17.94
CA ASN A 234 68.22 72.09 18.82
C ASN A 234 66.78 71.94 18.33
N ASP A 235 66.14 73.01 17.86
CA ASP A 235 64.81 73.00 17.25
C ASP A 235 64.79 72.21 15.94
N LEU A 236 65.83 72.34 15.10
CA LEU A 236 66.00 71.51 13.91
C LEU A 236 66.22 70.04 14.26
N GLU A 237 66.96 69.75 15.32
CA GLU A 237 67.18 68.39 15.81
C GLU A 237 65.89 67.79 16.39
N ILE A 238 65.11 68.58 17.14
CA ILE A 238 63.76 68.22 17.62
C ILE A 238 62.81 68.03 16.45
N GLN A 239 62.77 68.92 15.46
CA GLN A 239 61.93 68.76 14.26
C GLN A 239 62.33 67.53 13.45
N LYS A 240 63.63 67.26 13.30
CA LYS A 240 64.12 66.07 12.61
C LYS A 240 63.77 64.79 13.38
N LYS A 241 63.86 64.82 14.72
CA LYS A 241 63.44 63.73 15.60
C LYS A 241 61.92 63.50 15.48
N ASN A 242 61.11 64.55 15.57
CA ASN A 242 59.65 64.50 15.40
C ASN A 242 59.24 64.00 14.02
N TRP A 243 59.95 64.40 12.96
CA TRP A 243 59.70 63.89 11.61
C TRP A 243 60.05 62.40 11.48
N ASN A 244 61.15 61.95 12.08
CA ASN A 244 61.52 60.54 12.12
C ASN A 244 60.51 59.72 12.93
N ASP A 245 60.06 60.23 14.07
CA ASP A 245 59.05 59.57 14.91
C ASP A 245 57.69 59.52 14.19
N SER A 246 57.24 60.62 13.57
CA SER A 246 56.03 60.64 12.74
C SER A 246 56.11 59.65 11.57
N LYS A 247 57.25 59.56 10.88
CA LYS A 247 57.48 58.57 9.83
C LYS A 247 57.44 57.14 10.36
N ARG A 248 57.99 56.90 11.57
CA ARG A 248 57.96 55.60 12.24
C ARG A 248 56.52 55.22 12.64
N PHE A 249 55.75 56.16 13.16
CA PHE A 249 54.33 55.97 13.48
C PHE A 249 53.49 55.67 12.24
N GLU A 250 53.70 56.39 11.13
CA GLU A 250 52.99 56.12 9.88
C GLU A 250 53.35 54.75 9.30
N GLN A 251 54.62 54.34 9.37
CA GLN A 251 55.05 52.99 8.99
C GLN A 251 54.41 51.91 9.86
N GLU A 252 54.32 52.14 11.17
CA GLU A 252 53.67 51.21 12.09
C GLU A 252 52.15 51.15 11.87
N ARG A 253 51.49 52.28 11.57
CA ARG A 253 50.07 52.30 11.20
C ARG A 253 49.82 51.49 9.93
N ILE A 254 50.62 51.70 8.89
CA ILE A 254 50.52 50.92 7.64
C ILE A 254 50.77 49.42 7.90
N ARG A 255 51.68 49.07 8.81
CA ARG A 255 51.93 47.68 9.20
C ARG A 255 50.71 47.06 9.87
N LEU A 256 50.10 47.76 10.82
CA LEU A 256 48.88 47.31 11.51
C LEU A 256 47.69 47.19 10.56
N ASP A 257 47.49 48.17 9.68
CA ASP A 257 46.41 48.14 8.67
C ASP A 257 46.58 46.94 7.72
N LYS A 258 47.84 46.60 7.37
CA LYS A 258 48.15 45.41 6.57
C LYS A 258 47.89 44.11 7.33
N GLU A 259 48.29 44.02 8.60
CA GLU A 259 48.02 42.85 9.44
C GLU A 259 46.51 42.62 9.66
N ASP A 260 45.73 43.69 9.82
CA ASP A 260 44.26 43.62 9.90
C ASP A 260 43.62 43.17 8.58
N ALA A 261 44.08 43.72 7.45
CA ALA A 261 43.63 43.29 6.13
C ALA A 261 43.96 41.80 5.84
N ASP A 262 45.15 41.35 6.22
CA ASP A 262 45.57 39.95 6.08
C ASP A 262 44.72 39.02 7.00
N ARG A 263 44.37 39.46 8.21
CA ARG A 263 43.47 38.73 9.12
C ARG A 263 42.06 38.59 8.53
N LYS A 264 41.48 39.69 8.05
CA LYS A 264 40.17 39.69 7.38
C LYS A 264 40.16 38.83 6.12
N LEU A 265 41.26 38.83 5.35
CA LEU A 265 41.41 37.97 4.18
C LEU A 265 41.46 36.48 4.57
N SER A 266 42.13 36.14 5.67
CA SER A 266 42.18 34.77 6.19
C SER A 266 40.81 34.29 6.68
N GLU A 267 40.09 35.12 7.42
CA GLU A 267 38.72 34.81 7.89
C GLU A 267 37.74 34.63 6.71
N ALA A 268 37.83 35.49 5.68
CA ALA A 268 37.03 35.36 4.47
C ALA A 268 37.34 34.06 3.70
N LYS A 269 38.61 33.64 3.65
CA LYS A 269 39.01 32.34 3.06
C LYS A 269 38.44 31.17 3.84
N GLU A 270 38.50 31.21 5.17
CA GLU A 270 37.95 30.15 6.03
C GLU A 270 36.41 30.06 5.89
N MET A 271 35.71 31.19 5.84
CA MET A 271 34.28 31.21 5.58
C MET A 271 33.93 30.65 4.20
N LYS A 272 34.70 31.00 3.16
CA LYS A 272 34.52 30.45 1.83
C LYS A 272 34.70 28.91 1.83
N GLU A 273 35.73 28.40 2.49
CA GLU A 273 35.98 26.96 2.60
C GLU A 273 34.84 26.24 3.35
N LYS A 274 34.31 26.83 4.43
CA LYS A 274 33.14 26.30 5.15
C LYS A 274 31.90 26.25 4.26
N ILE A 275 31.68 27.26 3.42
CA ILE A 275 30.56 27.29 2.47
C ILE A 275 30.74 26.22 1.38
N GLU A 276 31.94 26.07 0.81
CA GLU A 276 32.23 25.03 -0.19
C GLU A 276 32.02 23.63 0.40
N LYS A 277 32.48 23.36 1.64
CA LYS A 277 32.23 22.09 2.33
C LYS A 277 30.74 21.79 2.51
N LYS A 278 29.95 22.78 2.97
CA LYS A 278 28.49 22.63 3.10
C LYS A 278 27.82 22.39 1.75
N LEU A 279 28.29 23.04 0.68
CA LEU A 279 27.78 22.85 -0.67
C LEU A 279 28.06 21.44 -1.20
N ASP A 280 29.26 20.91 -0.96
CA ASP A 280 29.66 19.56 -1.33
C ASP A 280 28.86 18.50 -0.54
N GLU A 281 28.65 18.71 0.76
CA GLU A 281 27.81 17.85 1.60
C GLU A 281 26.35 17.85 1.12
N SER A 282 25.78 19.03 0.84
CA SER A 282 24.43 19.15 0.27
C SER A 282 24.31 18.48 -1.10
N THR A 283 25.34 18.58 -1.94
CA THR A 283 25.37 17.93 -3.26
C THR A 283 25.44 16.41 -3.14
N LYS A 284 26.21 15.89 -2.17
CA LYS A 284 26.24 14.46 -1.85
C LYS A 284 24.87 13.98 -1.34
N HIS A 285 24.22 14.73 -0.45
CA HIS A 285 22.89 14.41 0.04
C HIS A 285 21.86 14.32 -1.09
N LEU A 286 21.83 15.32 -1.98
CA LEU A 286 20.95 15.32 -3.17
C LEU A 286 21.22 14.13 -4.09
N LYS A 287 22.47 13.69 -4.22
CA LYS A 287 22.83 12.51 -5.01
C LYS A 287 22.28 11.22 -4.39
N TYR A 288 22.38 11.07 -3.07
CA TYR A 288 21.80 9.93 -2.36
C TYR A 288 20.27 9.91 -2.43
N GLU A 289 19.63 11.08 -2.27
CA GLU A 289 18.19 11.22 -2.39
C GLU A 289 17.70 10.86 -3.80
N LYS A 290 18.40 11.33 -4.85
CA LYS A 290 18.12 10.95 -6.24
C LYS A 290 18.25 9.44 -6.47
N GLU A 291 19.27 8.81 -5.89
CA GLU A 291 19.46 7.35 -6.01
C GLU A 291 18.38 6.57 -5.26
N SER A 292 17.96 7.04 -4.08
CA SER A 292 16.85 6.48 -3.32
C SER A 292 15.51 6.59 -4.08
N LEU A 293 15.21 7.75 -4.66
CA LEU A 293 14.02 7.94 -5.49
C LEU A 293 14.02 7.04 -6.73
N MET A 294 15.18 6.83 -7.35
CA MET A 294 15.31 5.91 -8.50
C MET A 294 15.09 4.45 -8.09
N GLN A 295 15.53 4.03 -6.91
CA GLN A 295 15.23 2.71 -6.36
C GLN A 295 13.73 2.56 -6.08
N LEU A 296 13.08 3.59 -5.53
CA LEU A 296 11.65 3.60 -5.27
C LEU A 296 10.84 3.51 -6.58
N GLU A 297 11.24 4.24 -7.62
CA GLU A 297 10.63 4.19 -8.95
C GLU A 297 10.76 2.79 -9.58
N ASN A 298 11.93 2.16 -9.45
CA ASN A 298 12.15 0.79 -9.90
C ASN A 298 11.25 -0.22 -9.16
N CYS A 299 11.12 -0.09 -7.83
CA CYS A 299 10.18 -0.90 -7.05
C CYS A 299 8.73 -0.69 -7.49
N LEU A 300 8.31 0.56 -7.69
CA LEU A 300 6.95 0.88 -8.15
C LEU A 300 6.66 0.27 -9.53
N ASN A 301 7.61 0.35 -10.45
CA ASN A 301 7.49 -0.24 -11.78
C ASN A 301 7.40 -1.77 -11.73
N GLN A 302 8.18 -2.43 -10.87
CA GLN A 302 8.09 -3.87 -10.64
C GLN A 302 6.72 -4.25 -10.06
N THR A 303 6.23 -3.54 -9.04
CA THR A 303 4.90 -3.77 -8.47
C THR A 303 3.79 -3.61 -9.50
N LYS A 304 3.87 -2.58 -10.37
CA LYS A 304 2.92 -2.37 -11.46
C LYS A 304 2.93 -3.51 -12.47
N GLN A 305 4.11 -4.05 -12.80
CA GLN A 305 4.25 -5.20 -13.69
C GLN A 305 3.64 -6.46 -13.07
N THR A 306 3.91 -6.73 -11.78
CA THR A 306 3.33 -7.87 -11.05
C THR A 306 1.80 -7.77 -11.00
N LEU A 307 1.25 -6.61 -10.66
CA LEU A 307 -0.21 -6.40 -10.65
C LEU A 307 -0.84 -6.62 -12.03
N SER A 308 -0.17 -6.23 -13.11
CA SER A 308 -0.66 -6.48 -14.48
C SER A 308 -0.66 -7.99 -14.82
N ILE A 309 0.34 -8.73 -14.35
CA ILE A 309 0.40 -10.20 -14.50
C ILE A 309 -0.72 -10.86 -13.70
N ASP A 310 -0.92 -10.46 -12.44
CA ASP A 310 -1.96 -10.99 -11.58
C ASP A 310 -3.36 -10.69 -12.12
N GLN A 311 -3.59 -9.49 -12.65
CA GLN A 311 -4.85 -9.14 -13.29
C GLN A 311 -5.16 -10.03 -14.50
N LYS A 312 -4.15 -10.35 -15.32
CA LYS A 312 -4.30 -11.29 -16.45
C LYS A 312 -4.61 -12.69 -15.95
N ARG A 313 -3.91 -13.15 -14.91
CA ARG A 313 -4.14 -14.47 -14.29
C ARG A 313 -5.55 -14.58 -13.71
N ILE A 314 -6.01 -13.60 -12.94
CA ILE A 314 -7.38 -13.56 -12.39
C ILE A 314 -8.43 -13.60 -13.51
N THR A 315 -8.18 -12.90 -14.62
CA THR A 315 -9.10 -12.91 -15.77
C THR A 315 -9.15 -14.29 -16.44
N GLN A 316 -8.01 -14.96 -16.54
CA GLN A 316 -7.93 -16.33 -17.05
C GLN A 316 -8.64 -17.33 -16.13
N ASP A 317 -8.39 -17.26 -14.82
CA ASP A 317 -9.01 -18.13 -13.82
C ASP A 317 -10.54 -17.95 -13.82
N LYS A 318 -11.04 -16.71 -13.94
CA LYS A 318 -12.48 -16.43 -14.09
C LYS A 318 -13.09 -17.12 -15.31
N LEU A 319 -12.40 -17.07 -16.44
CA LEU A 319 -12.84 -17.69 -17.68
C LEU A 319 -12.82 -19.23 -17.60
N GLU A 320 -11.87 -19.80 -16.85
CA GLU A 320 -11.82 -21.23 -16.57
C GLU A 320 -12.95 -21.69 -15.65
N ILE A 321 -13.23 -20.95 -14.57
CA ILE A 321 -14.38 -21.18 -13.68
C ILE A 321 -15.70 -21.12 -14.46
N GLU A 322 -15.86 -20.15 -15.38
CA GLU A 322 -17.07 -20.03 -16.20
C GLU A 322 -17.25 -21.21 -17.16
N LYS A 323 -16.15 -21.72 -17.75
CA LYS A 323 -16.17 -22.97 -18.54
C LYS A 323 -16.55 -24.18 -17.69
N GLU A 324 -16.06 -24.29 -16.47
CA GLU A 324 -16.43 -25.39 -15.57
C GLU A 324 -17.89 -25.31 -15.15
N LYS A 325 -18.38 -24.11 -14.80
CA LYS A 325 -19.81 -23.88 -14.53
C LYS A 325 -20.69 -24.30 -15.70
N TRP A 326 -20.30 -23.95 -16.92
CA TRP A 326 -21.04 -24.37 -18.12
C TRP A 326 -21.03 -25.90 -18.30
N LYS A 327 -19.90 -26.57 -18.04
CA LYS A 327 -19.85 -28.05 -18.07
C LYS A 327 -20.73 -28.69 -16.99
N LEU A 328 -20.75 -28.12 -15.79
CA LEU A 328 -21.62 -28.58 -14.70
C LEU A 328 -23.09 -28.40 -15.04
N ASP A 329 -23.47 -27.25 -15.61
CA ASP A 329 -24.83 -26.98 -16.07
C ASP A 329 -25.27 -27.99 -17.15
N GLN A 330 -24.39 -28.29 -18.11
CA GLN A 330 -24.63 -29.34 -19.12
C GLN A 330 -24.80 -30.74 -18.51
N ARG A 331 -24.04 -31.08 -17.47
CA ARG A 331 -24.21 -32.35 -16.74
C ARG A 331 -25.52 -32.38 -15.95
N SER A 332 -25.87 -31.26 -15.31
CA SER A 332 -27.12 -31.12 -14.56
C SER A 332 -28.33 -31.33 -15.46
N ARG A 333 -28.36 -30.72 -16.65
CA ARG A 333 -29.44 -30.92 -17.63
C ARG A 333 -29.56 -32.37 -18.08
N LYS A 334 -28.44 -33.07 -18.30
CA LYS A 334 -28.45 -34.50 -18.65
C LYS A 334 -28.99 -35.38 -17.53
N LEU A 335 -28.67 -35.04 -16.28
CA LEU A 335 -29.21 -35.76 -15.12
C LEU A 335 -30.72 -35.52 -14.99
N GLU A 336 -31.17 -34.28 -15.18
CA GLU A 336 -32.60 -33.94 -15.21
C GLU A 336 -33.35 -34.67 -16.33
N GLU A 337 -32.78 -34.74 -17.53
CA GLU A 337 -33.33 -35.54 -18.64
C GLU A 337 -33.42 -37.04 -18.29
N GLN A 338 -32.39 -37.59 -17.63
CA GLN A 338 -32.39 -38.98 -17.17
C GLN A 338 -33.42 -39.23 -16.07
N GLU A 339 -33.60 -38.28 -15.15
CA GLU A 339 -34.60 -38.33 -14.09
C GLU A 339 -36.02 -38.29 -14.68
N ILE A 340 -36.28 -37.43 -15.66
CA ILE A 340 -37.55 -37.39 -16.40
C ILE A 340 -37.80 -38.74 -17.09
N LEU A 341 -36.80 -39.31 -17.78
CA LEU A 341 -36.94 -40.61 -18.45
C LEU A 341 -37.24 -41.73 -17.45
N LEU A 342 -36.57 -41.72 -16.29
CA LEU A 342 -36.80 -42.69 -15.22
C LEU A 342 -38.22 -42.56 -14.65
N ASN A 343 -38.69 -41.33 -14.41
CA ASN A 343 -40.05 -41.07 -13.95
C ASN A 343 -41.10 -41.55 -14.95
N VAL A 344 -40.90 -41.32 -16.25
CA VAL A 344 -41.78 -41.87 -17.31
C VAL A 344 -41.79 -43.40 -17.30
N LYS A 345 -40.63 -44.03 -17.07
CA LYS A 345 -40.54 -45.50 -16.97
C LYS A 345 -41.26 -46.03 -15.73
N ILE A 346 -41.15 -45.34 -14.60
CA ILE A 346 -41.89 -45.68 -13.37
C ILE A 346 -43.40 -45.57 -13.61
N GLU A 347 -43.85 -44.47 -14.23
CA GLU A 347 -45.27 -44.27 -14.57
C GLU A 347 -45.81 -45.37 -15.50
N HIS A 348 -45.03 -45.78 -16.50
CA HIS A 348 -45.40 -46.91 -17.38
C HIS A 348 -45.50 -48.23 -16.61
N LEU A 349 -44.57 -48.53 -15.70
CA LEU A 349 -44.62 -49.73 -14.87
C LEU A 349 -45.83 -49.71 -13.91
N ASP A 350 -46.18 -48.55 -13.37
CA ASP A 350 -47.37 -48.40 -12.52
C ASP A 350 -48.67 -48.59 -13.32
N GLN A 351 -48.74 -48.08 -14.55
CA GLN A 351 -49.85 -48.33 -15.46
C GLN A 351 -49.97 -49.83 -15.79
N GLU A 352 -48.85 -50.48 -16.13
CA GLU A 352 -48.81 -51.92 -16.41
C GLU A 352 -49.26 -52.73 -15.19
N LYS A 353 -48.76 -52.40 -14.00
CA LYS A 353 -49.18 -53.02 -12.73
C LYS A 353 -50.70 -52.84 -12.50
N GLN A 354 -51.24 -51.66 -12.75
CA GLN A 354 -52.67 -51.41 -12.63
C GLN A 354 -53.49 -52.25 -13.63
N THR A 355 -53.01 -52.42 -14.86
CA THR A 355 -53.66 -53.30 -15.85
C THR A 355 -53.65 -54.76 -15.39
N GLN A 356 -52.51 -55.27 -14.92
CA GLN A 356 -52.39 -56.64 -14.38
C GLN A 356 -53.30 -56.86 -13.17
N GLU A 357 -53.41 -55.88 -12.27
CA GLU A 357 -54.29 -55.95 -11.09
C GLU A 357 -55.78 -55.95 -11.49
N SER A 358 -56.14 -55.21 -12.54
CA SER A 358 -57.48 -55.25 -13.13
C SER A 358 -57.80 -56.61 -13.77
N GLU A 359 -56.85 -57.23 -14.45
CA GLU A 359 -56.99 -58.57 -15.03
C GLU A 359 -57.10 -59.64 -13.95
N LYS A 360 -56.28 -59.56 -12.90
CA LYS A 360 -56.38 -60.42 -11.72
C LYS A 360 -57.76 -60.35 -11.09
N THR A 361 -58.33 -59.15 -10.98
CA THR A 361 -59.69 -58.94 -10.45
C THR A 361 -60.75 -59.57 -11.37
N LYS A 362 -60.63 -59.42 -12.69
CA LYS A 362 -61.51 -60.09 -13.67
C LYS A 362 -61.44 -61.61 -13.56
N LEU A 363 -60.22 -62.18 -13.46
CA LEU A 363 -60.02 -63.63 -13.30
C LEU A 363 -60.58 -64.14 -11.98
N LEU A 364 -60.46 -63.39 -10.89
CA LEU A 364 -61.07 -63.72 -9.60
C LEU A 364 -62.60 -63.74 -9.69
N ASN A 365 -63.21 -62.80 -10.41
CA ASN A 365 -64.65 -62.78 -10.65
C ASN A 365 -65.10 -63.99 -11.49
N ILE A 366 -64.41 -64.29 -12.61
CA ILE A 366 -64.69 -65.49 -13.41
C ILE A 366 -64.58 -66.77 -12.58
N ARG A 367 -63.56 -66.87 -11.72
CA ARG A 367 -63.39 -68.01 -10.83
C ARG A 367 -64.56 -68.15 -9.86
N LYS A 368 -65.03 -67.03 -9.30
CA LYS A 368 -66.21 -67.00 -8.43
C LYS A 368 -67.46 -67.45 -9.20
N ASP A 369 -67.67 -66.95 -10.41
CA ASP A 369 -68.81 -67.34 -11.26
C ASP A 369 -68.78 -68.85 -11.55
N ILE A 370 -67.61 -69.42 -11.85
CA ILE A 370 -67.43 -70.89 -12.02
C ILE A 370 -67.74 -71.65 -10.73
N ASP A 371 -67.29 -71.15 -9.58
CA ASP A 371 -67.57 -71.78 -8.29
C ASP A 371 -69.07 -71.69 -7.93
N ASP A 372 -69.74 -70.59 -8.26
CA ASP A 372 -71.17 -70.39 -8.10
C ASP A 372 -71.96 -71.35 -9.03
N GLU A 373 -71.60 -71.44 -10.32
CA GLU A 373 -72.17 -72.43 -11.27
C GLU A 373 -71.94 -73.87 -10.79
N ARG A 374 -70.75 -74.18 -10.27
CA ARG A 374 -70.44 -75.49 -9.70
C ARG A 374 -71.30 -75.81 -8.49
N ASN A 375 -71.55 -74.82 -7.63
CA ASN A 375 -72.42 -74.94 -6.46
C ASN A 375 -73.89 -75.14 -6.89
N GLU A 376 -74.36 -74.43 -7.91
CA GLU A 376 -75.69 -74.64 -8.50
C GLU A 376 -75.82 -76.06 -9.08
N LEU A 377 -74.82 -76.52 -9.83
CA LEU A 377 -74.79 -77.90 -10.35
C LEU A 377 -74.78 -78.94 -9.22
N LEU A 378 -74.07 -78.68 -8.11
CA LEU A 378 -74.10 -79.53 -6.92
C LEU A 378 -75.48 -79.55 -6.27
N GLN A 379 -76.17 -78.41 -6.17
CA GLN A 379 -77.55 -78.36 -5.68
C GLN A 379 -78.51 -79.11 -6.60
N ILE A 380 -78.38 -78.95 -7.92
CA ILE A 380 -79.17 -79.72 -8.91
C ILE A 380 -78.87 -81.21 -8.77
N LYS A 381 -77.60 -81.59 -8.63
CA LYS A 381 -77.20 -82.99 -8.40
C LYS A 381 -77.78 -83.56 -7.11
N ASP A 382 -77.78 -82.79 -6.02
CA ASP A 382 -78.37 -83.22 -4.75
C ASP A 382 -79.89 -83.30 -4.83
N GLN A 383 -80.54 -82.40 -5.58
CA GLN A 383 -81.97 -82.49 -5.91
C GLN A 383 -82.27 -83.76 -6.73
N ILE A 384 -81.48 -84.06 -7.77
CA ILE A 384 -81.60 -85.29 -8.56
C ILE A 384 -81.34 -86.52 -7.68
N ALA A 385 -80.31 -86.52 -6.84
CA ALA A 385 -79.98 -87.63 -5.94
C ALA A 385 -81.02 -87.80 -4.80
N SER A 386 -81.74 -86.74 -4.43
CA SER A 386 -82.89 -86.80 -3.53
C SER A 386 -84.13 -87.36 -4.23
N PHE A 387 -84.32 -87.05 -5.53
CA PHE A 387 -85.35 -87.64 -6.39
C PHE A 387 -85.08 -89.13 -6.67
N GLU A 388 -83.82 -89.52 -6.87
CA GLU A 388 -83.39 -90.90 -7.06
C GLU A 388 -83.46 -91.72 -5.76
N ARG A 389 -83.39 -91.09 -4.58
CA ARG A 389 -83.57 -91.78 -3.29
C ARG A 389 -85.02 -92.12 -2.95
N GLU A 390 -86.01 -91.58 -3.68
CA GLU A 390 -87.43 -91.95 -3.53
C GLU A 390 -87.95 -92.94 -4.62
N SER A 391 -87.15 -93.25 -5.64
CA SER A 391 -87.50 -94.27 -6.65
C SER A 391 -86.74 -95.58 -6.40
N LYS A 392 -87.37 -96.39 -5.55
CA LYS A 392 -87.16 -97.83 -5.31
C LYS A 392 -86.25 -98.58 -6.31
N ILE A 393 -85.35 -99.36 -5.72
CA ILE A 393 -85.21 -100.82 -5.94
C ILE A 393 -85.05 -101.25 -7.40
N SER A 394 -83.86 -101.76 -7.76
CA SER A 394 -83.69 -103.11 -8.34
C SER A 394 -82.41 -103.24 -9.19
N ALA A 395 -81.41 -103.88 -8.60
CA ALA A 395 -80.66 -105.02 -9.13
C ALA A 395 -79.98 -104.98 -10.53
N ARG A 396 -78.72 -105.45 -10.47
CA ARG A 396 -77.96 -106.32 -11.40
C ARG A 396 -76.93 -105.69 -12.35
N LYS A 397 -75.67 -105.95 -11.96
CA LYS A 397 -74.65 -106.74 -12.70
C LYS A 397 -74.58 -106.55 -14.22
N SER A 398 -73.43 -106.07 -14.71
CA SER A 398 -72.40 -106.96 -15.29
C SER A 398 -71.11 -106.22 -15.68
N PRO A 399 -69.96 -106.92 -15.69
CA PRO A 399 -68.64 -106.48 -16.16
C PRO A 399 -68.46 -106.77 -17.67
N ILE A 400 -67.56 -106.07 -18.37
CA ILE A 400 -66.96 -106.37 -19.70
C ILE A 400 -66.09 -105.15 -20.07
N GLU A 401 -64.77 -105.24 -19.98
CA GLU A 401 -63.80 -105.58 -21.05
C GLU A 401 -63.27 -104.35 -21.79
N ASP A 402 -61.98 -104.13 -21.58
CA ASP A 402 -60.94 -104.18 -22.61
C ASP A 402 -61.15 -103.34 -23.88
N GLN A 403 -60.40 -102.23 -23.96
CA GLN A 403 -59.90 -101.72 -25.23
C GLN A 403 -58.60 -100.94 -25.03
N GLY A 404 -57.49 -101.67 -25.17
CA GLY A 404 -56.19 -101.08 -25.47
C GLY A 404 -56.23 -100.34 -26.80
N ILE A 405 -55.86 -99.05 -26.78
CA ILE A 405 -55.60 -98.27 -27.98
C ILE A 405 -54.28 -97.51 -27.78
N SER A 406 -53.28 -98.02 -28.51
CA SER A 406 -52.06 -97.37 -29.01
C SER A 406 -51.12 -96.69 -28.02
N ASP A 407 -50.28 -97.54 -27.44
CA ASP A 407 -48.93 -97.26 -26.94
C ASP A 407 -47.97 -96.90 -28.10
N ARG A 408 -48.19 -95.76 -28.77
CA ARG A 408 -47.33 -95.28 -29.87
C ARG A 408 -47.24 -93.75 -30.01
N GLY A 409 -47.48 -93.01 -28.93
CA GLY A 409 -47.30 -91.55 -28.86
C GLY A 409 -46.49 -91.03 -27.66
N TYR A 410 -46.17 -91.89 -26.69
CA TYR A 410 -45.53 -91.48 -25.42
C TYR A 410 -44.04 -91.15 -25.51
N THR A 411 -43.35 -91.50 -26.60
CA THR A 411 -41.96 -91.08 -26.81
C THR A 411 -41.84 -89.66 -27.36
N SER A 412 -42.84 -89.14 -28.08
CA SER A 412 -42.82 -87.77 -28.61
C SER A 412 -43.17 -86.73 -27.54
N VAL A 413 -44.16 -87.02 -26.70
CA VAL A 413 -44.60 -86.11 -25.64
C VAL A 413 -43.54 -86.00 -24.54
N ASN A 414 -42.86 -87.09 -24.18
CA ASN A 414 -41.75 -87.03 -23.21
C ASN A 414 -40.53 -86.26 -23.74
N GLN A 415 -40.24 -86.32 -25.04
CA GLN A 415 -39.15 -85.52 -25.64
C GLN A 415 -39.46 -84.02 -25.62
N GLU A 416 -40.72 -83.61 -25.78
CA GLU A 416 -41.12 -82.20 -25.65
C GLU A 416 -41.05 -81.71 -24.20
N TYR A 417 -41.41 -82.54 -23.22
CA TYR A 417 -41.24 -82.20 -21.79
C TYR A 417 -39.77 -82.09 -21.39
N ASP A 418 -38.91 -83.00 -21.86
CA ASP A 418 -37.47 -82.95 -21.59
C ASP A 418 -36.82 -81.73 -22.26
N ALA A 419 -37.21 -81.41 -23.50
CA ALA A 419 -36.73 -80.20 -24.20
C ALA A 419 -37.16 -78.91 -23.47
N LYS A 420 -38.41 -78.84 -23.02
CA LYS A 420 -38.93 -77.70 -22.26
C LYS A 420 -38.30 -77.57 -20.88
N PHE A 421 -37.93 -78.69 -20.25
CA PHE A 421 -37.19 -78.69 -18.99
C PHE A 421 -35.77 -78.13 -19.17
N ILE A 422 -35.07 -78.52 -20.24
CA ILE A 422 -33.75 -77.97 -20.59
C ILE A 422 -33.85 -76.47 -20.88
N GLU A 423 -34.85 -76.02 -21.64
CA GLU A 423 -35.08 -74.59 -21.92
C GLU A 423 -35.34 -73.79 -20.64
N LEU A 424 -36.13 -74.34 -19.70
CA LEU A 424 -36.39 -73.71 -18.41
C LEU A 424 -35.12 -73.66 -17.53
N GLU A 425 -34.29 -74.69 -17.54
CA GLU A 425 -33.02 -74.73 -16.81
C GLU A 425 -32.00 -73.73 -17.40
N GLU A 426 -31.94 -73.60 -18.73
CA GLU A 426 -31.12 -72.58 -19.40
C GLU A 426 -31.60 -71.18 -19.06
N ARG A 427 -32.92 -70.95 -19.09
CA ARG A 427 -33.51 -69.67 -18.68
C ARG A 427 -33.28 -69.35 -17.20
N GLU A 428 -33.33 -70.33 -16.32
CA GLU A 428 -32.99 -70.17 -14.90
C GLU A 428 -31.52 -69.76 -14.75
N LYS A 429 -30.60 -70.40 -15.47
CA LYS A 429 -29.17 -70.02 -15.49
C LYS A 429 -28.95 -68.62 -16.04
N GLU A 430 -29.66 -68.22 -17.09
CA GLU A 430 -29.61 -66.86 -17.63
C GLU A 430 -30.10 -65.82 -16.61
N ILE A 431 -31.19 -66.12 -15.91
CA ILE A 431 -31.73 -65.26 -14.85
C ILE A 431 -30.74 -65.16 -13.68
N GLU A 432 -30.17 -66.27 -13.23
CA GLU A 432 -29.12 -66.27 -12.19
C GLU A 432 -27.87 -65.48 -12.62
N GLN A 433 -27.49 -65.56 -13.88
CA GLN A 433 -26.38 -64.78 -14.42
C GLN A 433 -26.72 -63.29 -14.44
N ALA A 434 -27.91 -62.91 -14.92
CA ALA A 434 -28.37 -61.52 -14.90
C ALA A 434 -28.44 -60.95 -13.47
N TYR A 435 -28.88 -61.74 -12.49
CA TYR A 435 -28.85 -61.34 -11.07
C TYR A 435 -27.43 -61.14 -10.55
N ARG A 436 -26.48 -62.04 -10.90
CA ARG A 436 -25.07 -61.88 -10.53
C ARG A 436 -24.44 -60.62 -11.15
N GLU A 437 -24.70 -60.36 -12.42
CA GLU A 437 -24.20 -59.17 -13.11
C GLU A 437 -24.79 -57.88 -12.51
N LEU A 438 -26.09 -57.88 -12.19
CA LEU A 438 -26.74 -56.74 -11.53
C LEU A 438 -26.16 -56.50 -10.13
N GLN A 439 -25.88 -57.56 -9.37
CA GLN A 439 -25.25 -57.47 -8.06
C GLN A 439 -23.83 -56.90 -8.15
N GLU A 440 -23.03 -57.37 -9.12
CA GLU A 440 -21.68 -56.84 -9.35
C GLU A 440 -21.71 -55.36 -9.80
N GLN A 441 -22.67 -54.97 -10.64
CA GLN A 441 -22.87 -53.56 -11.01
C GLN A 441 -23.22 -52.70 -9.80
N MET A 442 -24.08 -53.18 -8.91
CA MET A 442 -24.46 -52.47 -7.68
C MET A 442 -23.27 -52.33 -6.73
N ASP A 443 -22.47 -53.39 -6.56
CA ASP A 443 -21.27 -53.36 -5.71
C ASP A 443 -20.20 -52.41 -6.27
N ASN A 444 -20.02 -52.38 -7.59
CA ASN A 444 -19.11 -51.43 -8.24
C ASN A 444 -19.59 -49.98 -8.11
N PHE A 445 -20.90 -49.74 -8.23
CA PHE A 445 -21.48 -48.41 -8.05
C PHE A 445 -21.35 -47.92 -6.60
N ASN A 446 -21.59 -48.80 -5.62
CA ASN A 446 -21.39 -48.49 -4.20
C ASN A 446 -19.92 -48.16 -3.90
N ARG A 447 -18.97 -48.93 -4.47
CA ARG A 447 -17.54 -48.64 -4.32
C ARG A 447 -17.15 -47.29 -4.95
N GLU A 448 -17.68 -46.98 -6.13
CA GLU A 448 -17.42 -45.69 -6.77
C GLU A 448 -18.03 -44.52 -5.95
N LEU A 449 -19.19 -44.72 -5.33
CA LEU A 449 -19.79 -43.74 -4.43
C LEU A 449 -18.93 -43.51 -3.19
N GLU A 450 -18.44 -44.57 -2.55
CA GLU A 450 -17.53 -44.48 -1.39
C GLU A 450 -16.22 -43.74 -1.76
N GLU A 451 -15.63 -44.05 -2.92
CA GLU A 451 -14.43 -43.34 -3.39
C GLU A 451 -14.70 -41.85 -3.66
N ARG A 452 -15.87 -41.52 -4.23
CA ARG A 452 -16.27 -40.12 -4.45
C ARG A 452 -16.54 -39.38 -3.14
N GLU A 453 -17.11 -40.04 -2.15
CA GLU A 453 -17.35 -39.48 -0.81
C GLU A 453 -16.01 -39.13 -0.14
N ILE A 454 -15.03 -40.05 -0.16
CA ILE A 454 -13.68 -39.80 0.37
C ILE A 454 -13.02 -38.59 -0.31
N VAL A 455 -13.11 -38.48 -1.65
CA VAL A 455 -12.53 -37.34 -2.38
C VAL A 455 -13.24 -36.03 -2.04
N LEU A 456 -14.56 -36.06 -1.81
CA LEU A 456 -15.32 -34.90 -1.38
C LEU A 456 -14.92 -34.46 0.03
N ASP A 457 -14.77 -35.39 0.97
CA ASP A 457 -14.33 -35.13 2.35
C ASP A 457 -12.91 -34.51 2.38
N GLU A 458 -11.97 -35.06 1.60
CA GLU A 458 -10.62 -34.50 1.48
C GLU A 458 -10.64 -33.08 0.90
N ARG A 459 -11.52 -32.83 -0.07
CA ARG A 459 -11.70 -31.50 -0.66
C ARG A 459 -12.32 -30.52 0.33
N GLU A 460 -13.35 -30.93 1.07
CA GLU A 460 -13.98 -30.13 2.12
C GLU A 460 -12.95 -29.74 3.19
N PHE A 461 -12.17 -30.71 3.68
CA PHE A 461 -11.10 -30.46 4.64
C PHE A 461 -10.04 -29.47 4.12
N SER A 462 -9.65 -29.61 2.85
CA SER A 462 -8.70 -28.70 2.20
C SER A 462 -9.26 -27.27 2.10
N VAL A 463 -10.53 -27.12 1.74
CA VAL A 463 -11.22 -25.82 1.69
C VAL A 463 -11.34 -25.20 3.08
N GLU A 464 -11.76 -25.96 4.09
CA GLU A 464 -11.89 -25.46 5.47
C GLU A 464 -10.53 -24.97 6.02
N LYS A 465 -9.44 -25.69 5.69
CA LYS A 465 -8.08 -25.27 6.03
C LYS A 465 -7.70 -23.95 5.34
N GLN A 466 -8.00 -23.81 4.04
CA GLN A 466 -7.74 -22.57 3.30
C GLN A 466 -8.55 -21.39 3.87
N GLU A 467 -9.80 -21.59 4.24
CA GLU A 467 -10.63 -20.57 4.88
C GLU A 467 -10.05 -20.11 6.22
N LYS A 468 -9.60 -21.06 7.06
CA LYS A 468 -8.92 -20.73 8.32
C LYS A 468 -7.63 -19.93 8.10
N ASP A 469 -6.85 -20.25 7.07
CA ASP A 469 -5.63 -19.53 6.75
C ASP A 469 -5.91 -18.13 6.17
N ILE A 470 -6.94 -17.99 5.32
CA ILE A 470 -7.39 -16.69 4.81
C ILE A 470 -7.91 -15.81 5.96
N LYS A 471 -8.68 -16.38 6.88
CA LYS A 471 -9.19 -15.66 8.06
C LYS A 471 -8.05 -15.12 8.93
N LYS A 472 -7.04 -15.94 9.22
CA LYS A 472 -5.82 -15.48 9.94
C LYS A 472 -5.10 -14.35 9.22
N LYS A 473 -4.98 -14.43 7.88
CA LYS A 473 -4.37 -13.35 7.09
C LYS A 473 -5.18 -12.06 7.16
N LEU A 474 -6.51 -12.16 7.14
CA LEU A 474 -7.42 -11.01 7.26
C LEU A 474 -7.34 -10.36 8.64
N ASP A 475 -7.25 -11.17 9.71
CA ASP A 475 -7.04 -10.67 11.07
C ASP A 475 -5.70 -9.93 11.18
N ASN A 476 -4.63 -10.47 10.60
CA ASN A 476 -3.32 -9.81 10.54
C ASN A 476 -3.37 -8.48 9.77
N PHE A 477 -4.08 -8.43 8.63
CA PHE A 477 -4.26 -7.18 7.89
C PHE A 477 -5.03 -6.14 8.70
N SER A 478 -6.02 -6.56 9.48
CA SER A 478 -6.79 -5.67 10.35
C SER A 478 -5.91 -5.06 11.45
N VAL A 479 -4.98 -5.84 12.02
CA VAL A 479 -4.00 -5.34 13.00
C VAL A 479 -3.05 -4.34 12.35
N ILE A 480 -2.53 -4.64 11.14
CA ILE A 480 -1.66 -3.73 10.39
C ILE A 480 -2.39 -2.42 10.06
N GLU A 481 -3.65 -2.49 9.63
CA GLU A 481 -4.47 -1.31 9.35
C GLU A 481 -4.64 -0.43 10.59
N ALA A 482 -4.95 -1.03 11.75
CA ALA A 482 -5.04 -0.31 13.01
C ALA A 482 -3.71 0.39 13.38
N SER A 483 -2.58 -0.29 13.23
CA SER A 483 -1.25 0.31 13.48
C SER A 483 -0.92 1.44 12.49
N LEU A 484 -1.33 1.33 11.23
CA LEU A 484 -1.13 2.39 10.23
C LEU A 484 -2.01 3.62 10.53
N ILE A 485 -3.24 3.42 10.98
CA ILE A 485 -4.13 4.51 11.42
C ILE A 485 -3.53 5.23 12.62
N GLU A 486 -3.03 4.49 13.61
CA GLU A 486 -2.37 5.06 14.79
C GLU A 486 -1.10 5.84 14.41
N SER A 487 -0.25 5.27 13.56
CA SER A 487 0.95 5.96 13.05
C SER A 487 0.61 7.23 12.28
N LYS A 488 -0.47 7.21 11.47
CA LYS A 488 -0.95 8.40 10.77
C LYS A 488 -1.39 9.50 11.74
N ILE A 489 -2.08 9.15 12.83
CA ILE A 489 -2.49 10.10 13.86
C ILE A 489 -1.25 10.72 14.51
N GLN A 490 -0.25 9.91 14.90
CA GLN A 490 0.99 10.40 15.50
C GLN A 490 1.77 11.35 14.57
N VAL A 491 1.83 11.04 13.27
CA VAL A 491 2.48 11.92 12.27
C VAL A 491 1.72 13.22 12.11
N GLU A 492 0.39 13.17 12.10
CA GLU A 492 -0.42 14.40 12.03
C GLU A 492 -0.24 15.24 13.29
N ASP A 493 -0.19 14.64 14.49
CA ASP A 493 0.08 15.35 15.75
C ASP A 493 1.45 16.03 15.75
N LEU A 494 2.50 15.33 15.28
CA LEU A 494 3.83 15.92 15.11
C LEU A 494 3.79 17.12 14.16
N ARG A 495 3.05 16.99 13.07
CA ARG A 495 2.91 18.03 12.04
C ARG A 495 2.11 19.23 12.54
N THR A 496 1.02 19.02 13.28
CA THR A 496 0.10 20.09 13.68
C THR A 496 0.51 20.78 14.98
N PHE A 497 1.20 20.08 15.88
CA PHE A 497 1.53 20.62 17.20
C PHE A 497 3.05 20.76 17.42
N THR A 498 3.82 19.70 17.22
CA THR A 498 5.23 19.69 17.61
C THR A 498 6.09 20.54 16.69
N ILE A 499 5.93 20.42 15.37
CA ILE A 499 6.72 21.19 14.41
C ILE A 499 6.48 22.71 14.55
N PRO A 500 5.22 23.21 14.58
CA PRO A 500 4.98 24.64 14.76
C PRO A 500 5.52 25.20 16.09
N GLU A 501 5.46 24.42 17.17
CA GLU A 501 6.03 24.84 18.46
C GLU A 501 7.56 24.93 18.41
N LEU A 502 8.23 23.96 17.77
CA LEU A 502 9.67 24.01 17.54
C LEU A 502 10.08 25.18 16.63
N GLU A 503 9.30 25.47 15.60
CA GLU A 503 9.51 26.63 14.73
C GLU A 503 9.41 27.94 15.52
N LYS A 504 8.40 28.07 16.38
CA LYS A 504 8.22 29.23 17.27
C LYS A 504 9.36 29.37 18.28
N GLN A 505 9.83 28.26 18.85
CA GLN A 505 10.99 28.25 19.76
C GLN A 505 12.27 28.68 19.02
N SER A 506 12.47 28.18 17.80
CA SER A 506 13.59 28.56 16.93
C SER A 506 13.56 30.06 16.55
N GLU A 507 12.38 30.61 16.26
CA GLU A 507 12.18 32.03 16.02
C GLU A 507 12.52 32.86 17.27
N THR A 508 12.07 32.41 18.45
CA THR A 508 12.36 33.07 19.73
C THR A 508 13.87 33.08 20.03
N LEU A 509 14.56 31.97 19.79
CA LEU A 509 16.02 31.88 19.93
C LEU A 509 16.76 32.77 18.92
N SER A 510 16.27 32.85 17.69
CA SER A 510 16.84 33.74 16.66
C SER A 510 16.71 35.21 17.06
N ASN A 511 15.56 35.61 17.61
CA ASN A 511 15.35 36.96 18.13
C ASN A 511 16.27 37.26 19.32
N LEU A 512 16.45 36.31 20.24
CA LEU A 512 17.36 36.47 21.38
C LEU A 512 18.83 36.60 20.94
N LEU A 513 19.25 35.81 19.95
CA LEU A 513 20.58 35.93 19.34
C LEU A 513 20.79 37.30 18.68
N GLN A 514 19.77 37.82 18.01
CA GLN A 514 19.82 39.16 17.44
C GLN A 514 19.96 40.22 18.53
N GLU A 515 19.15 40.18 19.59
CA GLU A 515 19.23 41.12 20.72
C GLU A 515 20.61 41.07 21.41
N LEU A 516 21.18 39.87 21.59
CA LEU A 516 22.53 39.71 22.13
C LEU A 516 23.61 40.28 21.21
N THR A 517 23.44 40.15 19.89
CA THR A 517 24.37 40.71 18.90
C THR A 517 24.31 42.23 18.90
N GLU A 518 23.10 42.81 18.98
CA GLU A 518 22.90 44.26 19.09
C GLU A 518 23.51 44.80 20.39
N ARG A 519 23.25 44.16 21.54
CA ARG A 519 23.90 44.52 22.82
C ARG A 519 25.42 44.41 22.77
N LYS A 520 25.96 43.40 22.11
CA LYS A 520 27.40 43.24 21.93
C LYS A 520 27.97 44.42 21.15
N GLN A 521 27.33 44.81 20.05
CA GLN A 521 27.74 45.96 19.25
C GLN A 521 27.69 47.26 20.06
N ASP A 522 26.65 47.46 20.87
CA ASP A 522 26.53 48.63 21.76
C ASP A 522 27.67 48.69 22.78
N MET A 523 28.05 47.55 23.37
CA MET A 523 29.19 47.48 24.29
C MET A 523 30.53 47.76 23.57
N GLU A 524 30.73 47.23 22.37
CA GLU A 524 31.92 47.51 21.55
C GLU A 524 32.03 49.00 21.23
N ASN A 525 30.93 49.65 20.85
CA ASN A 525 30.86 51.10 20.62
C ASN A 525 31.18 51.89 21.91
N LEU A 526 30.69 51.44 23.07
CA LEU A 526 30.96 52.08 24.36
C LEU A 526 32.43 51.95 24.78
N ILE A 527 33.04 50.79 24.53
CA ILE A 527 34.48 50.55 24.74
C ILE A 527 35.30 51.47 23.82
N GLU A 528 34.92 51.61 22.55
CA GLU A 528 35.60 52.52 21.62
C GLU A 528 35.50 53.98 22.07
N ASN A 529 34.32 54.42 22.53
CA ASN A 529 34.12 55.76 23.09
C ASN A 529 34.99 56.01 24.33
N LEU A 530 35.02 55.06 25.27
CA LEU A 530 35.88 55.14 26.45
C LEU A 530 37.37 55.17 26.06
N HIS A 531 37.78 54.38 25.07
CA HIS A 531 39.15 54.40 24.58
C HIS A 531 39.53 55.76 23.98
N ASN A 532 38.61 56.39 23.25
CA ASN A 532 38.76 57.74 22.69
C ASN A 532 38.87 58.80 23.80
N GLU A 533 38.04 58.72 24.84
CA GLU A 533 38.11 59.63 26.00
C GLU A 533 39.42 59.47 26.79
N ILE A 534 39.84 58.22 27.06
CA ILE A 534 41.13 57.94 27.72
C ILE A 534 42.28 58.52 26.89
N SER A 535 42.24 58.40 25.56
CA SER A 535 43.23 59.00 24.66
C SER A 535 43.25 60.53 24.75
N LEU A 536 42.07 61.17 24.82
CA LEU A 536 41.91 62.61 25.00
C LEU A 536 42.48 63.09 26.34
N VAL A 537 42.15 62.41 27.43
CA VAL A 537 42.67 62.72 28.79
C VAL A 537 44.18 62.51 28.84
N GLY A 538 44.71 61.45 28.23
CA GLY A 538 46.15 61.23 28.11
C GLY A 538 46.88 62.36 27.39
N LYS A 539 46.29 62.90 26.32
CA LYS A 539 46.83 64.08 25.60
C LYS A 539 46.76 65.35 26.43
N GLN A 540 45.66 65.57 27.16
CA GLN A 540 45.50 66.74 28.04
C GLN A 540 46.45 66.68 29.25
N LYS A 541 46.68 65.49 29.83
CA LYS A 541 47.68 65.29 30.88
C LYS A 541 49.09 65.63 30.40
N GLY A 542 49.44 65.23 29.17
CA GLY A 542 50.71 65.64 28.56
C GLY A 542 50.84 67.16 28.35
N MET A 543 49.73 67.91 28.23
CA MET A 543 49.76 69.38 28.21
C MET A 543 49.83 69.98 29.61
N LEU A 544 49.21 69.37 30.62
CA LEU A 544 49.27 69.83 32.01
C LEU A 544 50.64 69.58 32.66
N ASP A 545 51.28 68.43 32.38
CA ASP A 545 52.64 68.13 32.87
C ASP A 545 53.68 69.11 32.28
N VAL A 546 53.41 69.73 31.12
CA VAL A 546 54.23 70.80 30.51
C VAL A 546 53.97 72.18 31.13
N ILE A 547 52.82 72.38 31.79
CA ILE A 547 52.48 73.63 32.49
C ILE A 547 52.88 73.55 33.98
N GLU A 548 52.92 72.36 34.59
CA GLU A 548 53.35 72.18 35.99
C GLU A 548 54.88 72.25 36.20
N GLU A 549 55.70 72.09 35.15
CA GLU A 549 57.15 72.29 35.26
C GLU A 549 57.59 73.78 35.24
N ASP A 550 56.69 74.75 34.99
CA ASP A 550 57.02 76.19 34.89
C ASP A 550 56.42 77.08 35.99
N LYS A 551 55.85 76.48 37.05
CA LYS A 551 55.42 77.22 38.25
C LYS A 551 55.86 76.54 39.55
N SER A 552 57.12 76.79 39.90
CA SER A 552 57.55 76.77 41.29
C SER A 552 56.84 77.87 42.08
N GLN A 553 56.51 77.59 43.35
CA GLN A 553 56.39 78.57 44.45
C GLN A 553 55.27 79.64 44.37
N VAL A 554 54.33 79.58 45.34
CA VAL A 554 53.90 80.67 46.28
C VAL A 554 52.42 80.51 46.73
N SER A 555 52.23 80.73 48.05
CA SER A 555 51.01 81.07 48.83
C SER A 555 49.87 80.04 48.87
N ALA A 556 49.50 79.44 50.01
CA ALA A 556 49.02 80.03 51.27
C ALA A 556 47.76 80.91 51.10
N ASP A 557 46.67 80.38 51.66
CA ASP A 557 45.40 81.00 52.05
C ASP A 557 44.24 81.15 51.05
N SER A 558 43.13 80.51 51.48
CA SER A 558 41.76 81.05 51.51
C SER A 558 40.79 80.68 50.36
N TYR A 559 39.89 79.72 50.60
CA TYR A 559 38.49 79.98 51.02
C TYR A 559 37.66 78.69 51.01
N GLN A 560 36.79 78.58 52.01
CA GLN A 560 35.76 77.57 52.20
C GLN A 560 34.78 77.50 51.01
N MET A 561 34.53 76.31 50.48
CA MET A 561 33.17 75.88 50.14
C MET A 561 33.01 74.40 50.48
N THR A 562 32.03 74.17 51.35
CA THR A 562 31.61 72.89 51.90
C THR A 562 30.87 72.06 50.85
N HIS A 563 31.58 71.24 50.10
CA HIS A 563 31.01 70.01 49.54
C HIS A 563 31.87 68.86 50.03
N SER A 564 31.30 68.11 50.99
CA SER A 564 31.95 66.97 51.62
C SER A 564 32.31 65.93 50.56
N PRO A 565 33.60 65.75 50.21
CA PRO A 565 34.03 64.79 49.19
C PRO A 565 33.68 63.35 49.58
N ASN A 566 33.46 63.12 50.88
CA ASN A 566 33.06 61.82 51.40
C ASN A 566 31.67 61.38 50.92
N ARG A 567 30.76 62.31 50.61
CA ARG A 567 29.38 61.92 50.23
C ARG A 567 29.32 61.31 48.84
N ASP A 568 30.07 61.88 47.88
CA ASP A 568 30.14 61.33 46.52
C ASP A 568 30.90 60.00 46.49
N ILE A 569 31.93 59.86 47.34
CA ILE A 569 32.64 58.59 47.50
C ILE A 569 31.72 57.52 48.10
N ASP A 570 30.92 57.86 49.12
CA ASP A 570 29.97 56.93 49.73
C ASP A 570 28.87 56.51 48.75
N GLU A 571 28.35 57.45 47.94
CA GLU A 571 27.36 57.15 46.89
C GLU A 571 27.93 56.23 45.79
N ILE A 572 29.16 56.47 45.32
CA ILE A 572 29.86 55.61 44.36
C ILE A 572 30.08 54.21 44.95
N THR A 573 30.43 54.13 46.24
CA THR A 573 30.68 52.85 46.92
C THR A 573 29.39 52.02 47.00
N ILE A 574 28.27 52.66 47.36
CA ILE A 574 26.95 52.01 47.39
C ILE A 574 26.52 51.55 45.99
N GLU A 575 26.74 52.36 44.95
CA GLU A 575 26.39 51.98 43.58
C GLU A 575 27.22 50.78 43.09
N LEU A 576 28.51 50.73 43.44
CA LEU A 576 29.39 49.60 43.12
C LEU A 576 28.98 48.33 43.86
N GLU A 577 28.62 48.41 45.14
CA GLU A 577 28.10 47.26 45.89
C GLU A 577 26.81 46.72 45.26
N GLN A 578 25.88 47.60 44.88
CA GLN A 578 24.65 47.18 44.18
C GLN A 578 24.93 46.54 42.81
N LYS A 579 25.92 47.03 42.06
CA LYS A 579 26.33 46.41 40.81
C LYS A 579 26.97 45.05 41.03
N ILE A 580 27.79 44.88 42.07
CA ILE A 580 28.40 43.60 42.43
C ILE A 580 27.31 42.58 42.80
N ASP A 581 26.31 42.98 43.60
CA ASP A 581 25.24 42.07 43.99
C ASP A 581 24.36 41.66 42.79
N LYS A 582 24.05 42.59 41.87
CA LYS A 582 23.38 42.25 40.60
C LYS A 582 24.19 41.29 39.72
N VAL A 583 25.52 41.42 39.70
CA VAL A 583 26.39 40.48 38.96
C VAL A 583 26.34 39.10 39.60
N LYS A 584 26.38 38.99 40.93
CA LYS A 584 26.26 37.71 41.65
C LYS A 584 24.91 37.04 41.39
N GLU A 585 23.81 37.80 41.42
CA GLU A 585 22.48 37.26 41.07
C GLU A 585 22.47 36.69 39.65
N ARG A 586 23.06 37.42 38.70
CA ARG A 586 23.15 36.98 37.31
C ARG A 586 24.07 35.77 37.12
N GLU A 587 25.13 35.64 37.90
CA GLU A 587 25.97 34.44 37.92
C GLU A 587 25.19 33.21 38.42
N ILE A 588 24.37 33.37 39.46
CA ILE A 588 23.50 32.30 39.98
C ILE A 588 22.45 31.89 38.94
N GLU A 589 21.83 32.85 38.25
CA GLU A 589 20.88 32.59 37.17
C GLU A 589 21.54 31.84 36.00
N LEU A 590 22.74 32.24 35.60
CA LEU A 590 23.51 31.57 34.54
C LEU A 590 23.89 30.14 34.94
N GLU A 591 24.27 29.91 36.20
CA GLU A 591 24.59 28.58 36.71
C GLU A 591 23.35 27.67 36.74
N HIS A 592 22.17 28.22 37.11
CA HIS A 592 20.90 27.49 37.03
C HIS A 592 20.55 27.13 35.57
N ALA A 593 20.65 28.09 34.64
CA ALA A 593 20.37 27.85 33.22
C ALA A 593 21.33 26.81 32.63
N HIS A 594 22.61 26.83 33.00
CA HIS A 594 23.57 25.82 32.56
C HIS A 594 23.20 24.42 33.05
N LYS A 595 22.72 24.32 34.29
CA LYS A 595 22.28 23.04 34.88
C LYS A 595 21.02 22.49 34.23
N GLU A 596 20.08 23.35 33.83
CA GLU A 596 18.90 22.94 33.04
C GLU A 596 19.31 22.44 31.65
N ILE A 597 20.19 23.17 30.95
CA ILE A 597 20.68 22.75 29.62
C ILE A 597 21.42 21.40 29.71
N GLU A 598 22.16 21.15 30.79
CA GLU A 598 22.87 19.89 30.99
C GLU A 598 21.92 18.72 31.26
N ASN A 599 20.85 18.95 32.04
CA ASN A 599 19.77 17.97 32.21
C ASN A 599 19.06 17.67 30.88
N ASP A 600 18.69 18.70 30.12
CA ASP A 600 18.04 18.54 28.81
C ASP A 600 18.94 17.74 27.86
N ARG A 601 20.25 18.03 27.86
CA ARG A 601 21.22 17.28 27.06
C ARG A 601 21.30 15.81 27.47
N GLU A 602 21.24 15.50 28.76
CA GLU A 602 21.19 14.11 29.24
C GLU A 602 19.91 13.39 28.82
N GLU A 603 18.75 14.05 28.92
CA GLU A 603 17.47 13.49 28.47
C GLU A 603 17.46 13.23 26.96
N LEU A 604 17.98 14.18 26.17
CA LEU A 604 18.11 14.04 24.72
C LEU A 604 19.05 12.89 24.34
N THR A 605 20.12 12.69 25.11
CA THR A 605 21.05 11.56 24.94
C THR A 605 20.35 10.23 25.23
N LYS A 606 19.60 10.14 26.33
CA LYS A 606 18.80 8.94 26.68
C LYS A 606 17.74 8.63 25.62
N ALA A 607 17.07 9.65 25.09
CA ALA A 607 16.10 9.49 24.00
C ALA A 607 16.76 8.98 22.71
N ALA A 608 17.93 9.50 22.36
CA ALA A 608 18.70 9.04 21.20
C ALA A 608 19.16 7.58 21.35
N GLU A 609 19.59 7.17 22.55
CA GLU A 609 19.95 5.78 22.84
C GLU A 609 18.74 4.84 22.74
N PHE A 610 17.58 5.25 23.25
CA PHE A 610 16.34 4.49 23.14
C PHE A 610 15.91 4.30 21.67
N LEU A 611 15.96 5.37 20.86
CA LEU A 611 15.65 5.29 19.43
C LEU A 611 16.63 4.38 18.69
N LYS A 612 17.92 4.43 19.03
CA LYS A 612 18.93 3.54 18.47
C LYS A 612 18.64 2.08 18.82
N GLN A 613 18.26 1.78 20.06
CA GLN A 613 17.89 0.43 20.47
C GLN A 613 16.63 -0.07 19.76
N ALA A 614 15.60 0.76 19.64
CA ALA A 614 14.37 0.44 18.91
C ALA A 614 14.64 0.17 17.43
N HIS A 615 15.53 0.93 16.78
CA HIS A 615 15.92 0.70 15.39
C HIS A 615 16.62 -0.66 15.22
N VAL A 616 17.52 -1.04 16.12
CA VAL A 616 18.20 -2.34 16.08
C VAL A 616 17.18 -3.49 16.23
N GLU A 617 16.24 -3.38 17.17
CA GLU A 617 15.21 -4.40 17.37
C GLU A 617 14.28 -4.54 16.16
N MET A 618 13.89 -3.42 15.55
CA MET A 618 13.12 -3.42 14.29
C MET A 618 13.87 -4.10 13.16
N GLU A 619 15.17 -3.85 13.04
CA GLU A 619 16.00 -4.41 11.97
C GLU A 619 16.24 -5.92 12.15
N GLU A 620 16.36 -6.39 13.40
CA GLU A 620 16.38 -7.82 13.73
C GLU A 620 15.05 -8.50 13.39
N LYS A 621 13.91 -7.90 13.75
CA LYS A 621 12.58 -8.41 13.38
C LYS A 621 12.40 -8.48 11.86
N ARG A 622 12.87 -7.46 11.13
CA ARG A 622 12.84 -7.45 9.66
C ARG A 622 13.67 -8.60 9.07
N LYS A 623 14.89 -8.82 9.56
CA LYS A 623 15.73 -9.93 9.12
C LYS A 623 15.09 -11.29 9.41
N GLN A 624 14.39 -11.43 10.53
CA GLN A 624 13.66 -12.65 10.86
C GLN A 624 12.49 -12.90 9.89
N ILE A 625 11.69 -11.87 9.59
CA ILE A 625 10.61 -11.95 8.61
C ILE A 625 11.13 -12.32 7.22
N ASP A 626 12.23 -11.72 6.77
CA ASP A 626 12.85 -12.02 5.48
C ASP A 626 13.33 -13.49 5.40
N LYS A 627 13.85 -14.02 6.51
CA LYS A 627 14.24 -15.43 6.62
C LYS A 627 13.02 -16.35 6.53
N ASP A 628 11.95 -16.06 7.26
CA ASP A 628 10.73 -16.86 7.25
C ASP A 628 10.06 -16.85 5.86
N LEU A 629 10.05 -15.70 5.18
CA LEU A 629 9.60 -15.57 3.78
C LEU A 629 10.44 -16.41 2.81
N ALA A 630 11.77 -16.44 2.99
CA ALA A 630 12.65 -17.27 2.17
C ALA A 630 12.37 -18.77 2.37
N GLU A 631 12.11 -19.20 3.60
CA GLU A 631 11.75 -20.59 3.93
C GLU A 631 10.38 -20.98 3.36
N GLU A 632 9.37 -20.12 3.45
CA GLU A 632 8.06 -20.36 2.83
C GLU A 632 8.16 -20.44 1.30
N LYS A 633 8.92 -19.54 0.68
CA LYS A 633 9.16 -19.56 -0.77
C LYS A 633 9.84 -20.86 -1.21
N ALA A 634 10.77 -21.38 -0.41
CA ALA A 634 11.39 -22.68 -0.67
C ALA A 634 10.39 -23.85 -0.53
N LYS A 635 9.51 -23.83 0.48
CA LYS A 635 8.44 -24.83 0.65
C LYS A 635 7.47 -24.83 -0.52
N LEU A 636 7.01 -23.65 -0.95
CA LEU A 636 6.14 -23.47 -2.12
C LEU A 636 6.80 -23.98 -3.40
N LYS A 637 8.09 -23.67 -3.62
CA LYS A 637 8.85 -24.18 -4.77
C LYS A 637 8.92 -25.71 -4.76
N ASN A 638 9.12 -26.33 -3.61
CA ASN A 638 9.15 -27.79 -3.48
C ASN A 638 7.77 -28.43 -3.74
N GLN A 639 6.69 -27.81 -3.26
CA GLN A 639 5.32 -28.27 -3.54
C GLN A 639 5.00 -28.14 -5.03
N PHE A 640 5.41 -27.03 -5.67
CA PHE A 640 5.26 -26.84 -7.10
C PHE A 640 5.99 -27.92 -7.91
N LEU A 641 7.24 -28.23 -7.57
CA LEU A 641 8.00 -29.31 -8.21
C LEU A 641 7.33 -30.68 -8.04
N LYS A 642 6.77 -30.97 -6.86
CA LYS A 642 6.00 -32.20 -6.63
C LYS A 642 4.75 -32.25 -7.52
N LEU A 643 4.00 -31.16 -7.60
CA LEU A 643 2.78 -31.09 -8.43
C LEU A 643 3.13 -31.23 -9.92
N GLU A 644 4.17 -30.56 -10.38
CA GLU A 644 4.68 -30.66 -11.75
C GLU A 644 5.11 -32.09 -12.09
N SER A 645 5.81 -32.77 -11.18
CA SER A 645 6.18 -34.19 -11.35
C SER A 645 4.95 -35.11 -11.41
N GLY A 646 3.92 -34.84 -10.58
CA GLY A 646 2.66 -35.56 -10.58
C GLY A 646 1.87 -35.36 -11.88
N MET A 647 1.83 -34.14 -12.40
CA MET A 647 1.20 -33.84 -13.69
C MET A 647 1.89 -34.55 -14.85
N ARG A 648 3.23 -34.59 -14.87
CA ARG A 648 3.98 -35.34 -15.90
C ARG A 648 3.67 -36.85 -15.83
N LEU A 649 3.57 -37.41 -14.62
CA LEU A 649 3.19 -38.80 -14.44
C LEU A 649 1.77 -39.08 -14.95
N LEU A 650 0.80 -38.23 -14.59
CA LEU A 650 -0.58 -38.33 -15.07
C LEU A 650 -0.65 -38.26 -16.60
N SER A 651 0.04 -37.32 -17.23
CA SER A 651 0.06 -37.22 -18.70
C SER A 651 0.67 -38.46 -19.37
N THR A 652 1.68 -39.08 -18.74
CA THR A 652 2.24 -40.35 -19.21
C THR A 652 1.23 -41.49 -19.10
N LYS A 653 0.47 -41.55 -17.99
CA LYS A 653 -0.59 -42.54 -17.78
C LYS A 653 -1.78 -42.33 -18.71
N GLU A 654 -2.18 -41.09 -18.98
CA GLU A 654 -3.18 -40.77 -19.99
C GLU A 654 -2.75 -41.27 -21.37
N ALA A 655 -1.49 -41.05 -21.76
CA ALA A 655 -0.95 -41.57 -23.02
C ALA A 655 -0.97 -43.11 -23.09
N GLU A 656 -0.64 -43.79 -21.98
CA GLU A 656 -0.78 -45.26 -21.87
C GLU A 656 -2.25 -45.70 -22.05
N VAL A 657 -3.19 -45.06 -21.37
CA VAL A 657 -4.64 -45.35 -21.48
C VAL A 657 -5.13 -45.14 -22.91
N PHE A 658 -4.75 -44.04 -23.57
CA PHE A 658 -5.06 -43.81 -24.98
C PHE A 658 -4.50 -44.90 -25.88
N SER A 659 -3.29 -45.41 -25.59
CA SER A 659 -2.70 -46.51 -26.35
C SER A 659 -3.48 -47.83 -26.17
N PHE A 660 -3.96 -48.11 -24.95
CA PHE A 660 -4.80 -49.27 -24.68
C PHE A 660 -6.17 -49.16 -25.34
N LYS A 661 -6.79 -47.97 -25.31
CA LYS A 661 -8.05 -47.71 -26.00
C LYS A 661 -7.93 -47.96 -27.50
N ARG A 662 -6.87 -47.45 -28.14
CA ARG A 662 -6.60 -47.72 -29.57
C ARG A 662 -6.46 -49.23 -29.86
N LYS A 663 -5.73 -49.98 -29.03
CA LYS A 663 -5.60 -51.45 -29.17
C LYS A 663 -6.94 -52.18 -28.99
N LEU A 664 -7.80 -51.68 -28.09
CA LEU A 664 -9.13 -52.23 -27.87
C LEU A 664 -10.03 -51.98 -29.10
N ASP A 665 -10.01 -50.76 -29.64
CA ASP A 665 -10.74 -50.38 -30.84
C ASP A 665 -10.30 -51.23 -32.05
N GLU A 666 -8.99 -51.47 -32.22
CA GLU A 666 -8.44 -52.36 -33.25
C GLU A 666 -8.92 -53.81 -33.08
N LYS A 667 -8.92 -54.35 -31.85
CA LYS A 667 -9.45 -55.69 -31.57
C LYS A 667 -10.95 -55.78 -31.87
N ASN A 668 -11.72 -54.77 -31.51
CA ASN A 668 -13.16 -54.71 -31.76
C ASN A 668 -13.44 -54.69 -33.27
N GLN A 669 -12.70 -53.88 -34.05
CA GLN A 669 -12.79 -53.89 -35.51
C GLN A 669 -12.47 -55.27 -36.11
N MET A 670 -11.44 -55.95 -35.62
CA MET A 670 -11.11 -57.31 -36.06
C MET A 670 -12.21 -58.32 -35.72
N LEU A 671 -12.89 -58.16 -34.59
CA LEU A 671 -14.01 -59.01 -34.18
C LEU A 671 -15.22 -58.81 -35.10
N ILE A 672 -15.57 -57.56 -35.40
CA ILE A 672 -16.62 -57.20 -36.38
C ILE A 672 -16.30 -57.80 -37.77
N ILE A 673 -15.04 -57.76 -38.20
CA ILE A 673 -14.62 -58.37 -39.47
C ILE A 673 -14.84 -59.90 -39.43
N LYS A 674 -14.43 -60.56 -38.35
CA LYS A 674 -14.63 -62.01 -38.16
C LYS A 674 -16.11 -62.41 -38.12
N GLU A 675 -16.96 -61.63 -37.44
CA GLU A 675 -18.41 -61.86 -37.42
C GLU A 675 -19.01 -61.75 -38.83
N LYS A 676 -18.62 -60.73 -39.61
CA LYS A 676 -19.05 -60.57 -41.01
C LYS A 676 -18.59 -61.74 -41.87
N GLU A 677 -17.34 -62.21 -41.71
CA GLU A 677 -16.84 -63.39 -42.42
C GLU A 677 -17.63 -64.66 -42.06
N LEU A 678 -17.96 -64.85 -40.77
CA LEU A 678 -18.73 -66.00 -40.29
C LEU A 678 -20.16 -65.98 -40.82
N MET A 679 -20.83 -64.83 -40.79
CA MET A 679 -22.15 -64.63 -41.39
C MET A 679 -22.13 -64.89 -42.90
N ALA A 680 -21.08 -64.46 -43.61
CA ALA A 680 -20.92 -64.76 -45.03
C ALA A 680 -20.71 -66.26 -45.31
N ARG A 681 -20.04 -66.99 -44.41
CA ARG A 681 -19.91 -68.46 -44.51
C ARG A 681 -21.25 -69.16 -44.27
N MET A 682 -22.03 -68.76 -43.27
CA MET A 682 -23.36 -69.32 -43.00
C MET A 682 -24.30 -69.14 -44.19
N ARG A 683 -24.34 -67.94 -44.79
CA ARG A 683 -25.14 -67.72 -46.01
C ARG A 683 -24.73 -68.62 -47.18
N LYS A 684 -23.45 -68.97 -47.29
CA LYS A 684 -22.97 -69.91 -48.32
C LYS A 684 -23.39 -71.36 -48.03
N THR A 685 -23.35 -71.80 -46.76
CA THR A 685 -23.79 -73.14 -46.39
C THR A 685 -25.29 -73.33 -46.57
N ASP A 686 -26.10 -72.32 -46.25
CA ASP A 686 -27.55 -72.38 -46.43
C ASP A 686 -27.95 -72.39 -47.91
N SER A 687 -27.17 -71.73 -48.78
CA SER A 687 -27.40 -71.76 -50.23
C SER A 687 -27.09 -73.11 -50.90
N HIS A 688 -26.32 -73.99 -50.27
CA HIS A 688 -26.03 -75.35 -50.78
C HIS A 688 -27.03 -76.41 -50.28
N GLY A 689 -27.79 -76.13 -49.22
CA GLY A 689 -28.83 -77.04 -48.72
C GLY A 689 -30.15 -76.97 -49.50
N SER A 690 -30.43 -75.87 -50.19
CA SER A 690 -31.72 -75.62 -50.86
C SER A 690 -31.76 -76.00 -52.35
N SER A 691 -30.71 -76.62 -52.91
CA SER A 691 -30.61 -76.96 -54.34
C SER A 691 -30.75 -78.47 -54.63
N ILE A 692 -31.19 -79.29 -53.66
CA ILE A 692 -31.25 -80.76 -53.79
C ILE A 692 -32.69 -81.34 -53.70
N VAL A 693 -33.74 -80.52 -53.77
CA VAL A 693 -35.13 -81.04 -53.79
C VAL A 693 -35.99 -80.23 -54.77
N GLU A 694 -35.73 -80.36 -56.07
CA GLU A 694 -36.73 -80.07 -57.12
C GLU A 694 -36.24 -80.55 -58.50
N GLU A 695 -36.02 -81.85 -58.67
CA GLU A 695 -35.96 -82.46 -60.01
C GLU A 695 -36.10 -83.99 -59.90
N ARG A 696 -37.34 -84.50 -59.74
CA ARG A 696 -37.77 -85.85 -60.16
C ARG A 696 -39.24 -86.14 -59.79
N GLU A 697 -40.17 -85.40 -60.35
CA GLU A 697 -41.50 -85.95 -60.68
C GLU A 697 -41.90 -85.41 -62.05
N GLY A 698 -41.81 -86.27 -63.08
CA GLY A 698 -42.12 -85.85 -64.44
C GLY A 698 -41.78 -86.80 -65.58
N GLU A 699 -41.73 -88.12 -65.39
CA GLU A 699 -41.85 -89.08 -66.51
C GLU A 699 -42.63 -90.33 -66.06
N SER A 700 -43.95 -90.32 -66.32
CA SER A 700 -44.80 -91.51 -66.35
C SER A 700 -45.37 -91.66 -67.76
N TYR A 701 -45.07 -92.81 -68.36
CA TYR A 701 -46.03 -93.57 -69.16
C TYR A 701 -47.01 -94.29 -68.23
#